data_AF-A0A316KP76-F1
#
_entry.id   AF-A0A316KP76-F1
#
_cell.length_a   1.000
_cell.length_b   1.000
_cell.length_c   1.000
_cell.angle_alpha   90.00
_cell.angle_beta   90.00
_cell.angle_gamma   90.00
#
_symmetry.space_group_name_H-M   'P 1'
#
loop_
_entity.id
_entity.type
_entity.pdbx_description
1 polymer ?
#
loop_
_entity_poly.entity_id
_entity_poly.type
_entity_poly.pdbx_seq_one_letter_code
_entity_poly.pdbx_strand_id
1 'polypeptide(L)'
;METLQAFFSAALDAPFDLNVRYSIFYLICTVLIAFGIWKYRGSPGSFVAWLLPKEVYRHRSNLLDIKLFFASRLFSVLGVFGAVFFPTTVAYGLLAHFGGSDFAPPETTWVRIAVVTLIVVVVSDFCKYWAHRAHHEWKALWPFHAVHHSADVLTPLTVQRVHPLEPMINSLLMTLFVGIAQGLALYFLVGDPSILTIGGANAAYFLFNTLGANFRHSHIWISYGRVMEHILISPAQHQIHHSVAVKHHDKNYGSIFAIWDWMFGTLYIPESYEDLTFGVSDEKGQRRAQPYETLGAALFKPFVESAQNVMGMLKKGRDASHAAEKDMRMTPGFSLWLDALRAGAALTVLLGHMAHVRFTGGDYYFLRDWNVASDAVAVFFVLSGVVIAYAAQRDGTLGRYAFNRITRVMSVLIPALMLTLIFDAMGTATDMTAYQAPYYQELSLGEFLWRGLTVTNLWTGTSDWVRLGTNGPIWSLSYEVAFYLIFGAVMFLNGALRLAVLLTLVLLVGPPALALLPAWWIGVWVWRHASVLTDGHGQGRAWFLAVGSIVALVMMKVSSIPADLEGFTARMLAPYDHHAVLVYSNEVLWNTVIALCLALHLVGIRHLARTWPERQEKAFAKSIRWIAGGSFSLYLMHYPTLHLLDSTLPETLPGYNLWLLMLTLSICFAFAALFERPIKQYRTALMNVWEKLAPHMPLLRRPV
;
A
#
# COMPACT_ATOMS: atom_id res chain seq x y z
N MET A 1 -31.46 10.47 -16.97
CA MET A 1 -32.81 9.94 -16.66
C MET A 1 -32.71 8.56 -16.02
N GLU A 2 -31.94 7.64 -16.61
CA GLU A 2 -31.73 6.26 -16.10
C GLU A 2 -31.21 6.19 -14.65
N THR A 3 -30.20 6.98 -14.29
CA THR A 3 -29.67 6.98 -12.90
C THR A 3 -30.69 7.48 -11.87
N LEU A 4 -31.52 8.46 -12.25
CA LEU A 4 -32.60 8.95 -11.38
C LEU A 4 -33.70 7.89 -11.24
N GLN A 5 -34.07 7.24 -12.33
CA GLN A 5 -35.04 6.15 -12.32
C GLN A 5 -34.56 4.95 -11.50
N ALA A 6 -33.28 4.56 -11.64
CA ALA A 6 -32.65 3.53 -10.83
C ALA A 6 -32.61 3.91 -9.34
N PHE A 7 -32.34 5.19 -9.02
CA PHE A 7 -32.40 5.68 -7.65
C PHE A 7 -33.80 5.57 -7.05
N PHE A 8 -34.82 6.05 -7.76
CA PHE A 8 -36.20 5.98 -7.28
C PHE A 8 -36.68 4.53 -7.16
N SER A 9 -36.35 3.65 -8.10
CA SER A 9 -36.63 2.20 -7.98
C SER A 9 -35.97 1.63 -6.73
N ALA A 10 -34.65 1.79 -6.57
CA ALA A 10 -33.93 1.26 -5.43
C ALA A 10 -34.44 1.81 -4.08
N ALA A 11 -34.92 3.06 -4.04
CA ALA A 11 -35.54 3.66 -2.86
C ALA A 11 -36.95 3.10 -2.58
N LEU A 12 -37.75 2.86 -3.62
CA LEU A 12 -39.10 2.30 -3.52
C LEU A 12 -39.10 0.80 -3.21
N ASP A 13 -38.08 0.07 -3.67
CA ASP A 13 -37.92 -1.37 -3.47
C ASP A 13 -37.29 -1.71 -2.12
N ALA A 14 -36.48 -0.81 -1.55
CA ALA A 14 -35.77 -1.03 -0.28
C ALA A 14 -36.68 -1.48 0.90
N PRO A 15 -37.91 -0.96 1.08
CA PRO A 15 -38.82 -1.46 2.11
C PRO A 15 -39.26 -2.91 1.90
N PHE A 16 -39.15 -3.47 0.70
CA PHE A 16 -39.55 -4.84 0.39
C PHE A 16 -38.36 -5.80 0.24
N ASP A 17 -37.13 -5.28 0.17
CA ASP A 17 -35.92 -6.07 0.07
C ASP A 17 -35.54 -6.72 1.41
N LEU A 18 -35.59 -8.06 1.46
CA LEU A 18 -35.22 -8.84 2.65
C LEU A 18 -33.72 -8.82 2.96
N ASN A 19 -32.86 -8.32 2.08
CA ASN A 19 -31.46 -8.06 2.39
C ASN A 19 -31.27 -6.84 3.29
N VAL A 20 -32.31 -6.04 3.47
CA VAL A 20 -32.27 -4.79 4.22
C VAL A 20 -33.00 -4.94 5.56
N ARG A 21 -32.29 -4.65 6.66
CA ARG A 21 -32.80 -4.86 8.05
C ARG A 21 -34.09 -4.11 8.39
N TYR A 22 -34.37 -3.01 7.72
CA TYR A 22 -35.59 -2.20 7.92
C TYR A 22 -36.68 -2.48 6.88
N SER A 23 -36.62 -3.62 6.19
CA SER A 23 -37.74 -4.07 5.36
C SER A 23 -39.03 -4.12 6.17
N ILE A 24 -40.16 -3.87 5.52
CA ILE A 24 -41.50 -3.88 6.10
C ILE A 24 -41.75 -5.22 6.80
N PHE A 25 -41.26 -6.33 6.22
CA PHE A 25 -41.35 -7.64 6.85
C PHE A 25 -40.69 -7.66 8.24
N TYR A 26 -39.42 -7.26 8.35
CA TYR A 26 -38.73 -7.24 9.64
C TYR A 26 -39.30 -6.21 10.61
N LEU A 27 -39.81 -5.08 10.10
CA LEU A 27 -40.50 -4.08 10.92
C LEU A 27 -41.81 -4.63 11.49
N ILE A 28 -42.61 -5.37 10.72
CA ILE A 28 -43.81 -6.05 11.21
C ILE A 28 -43.45 -7.04 12.31
N CYS A 29 -42.44 -7.90 12.09
CA CYS A 29 -41.95 -8.83 13.12
C CYS A 29 -41.54 -8.07 14.39
N THR A 30 -40.82 -6.96 14.24
CA THR A 30 -40.40 -6.09 15.35
C THR A 30 -41.61 -5.55 16.12
N VAL A 31 -42.64 -5.05 15.43
CA VAL A 31 -43.87 -4.54 16.06
C VAL A 31 -44.61 -5.64 16.82
N LEU A 32 -44.72 -6.84 16.25
CA LEU A 32 -45.36 -7.99 16.90
C LEU A 32 -44.63 -8.42 18.16
N ILE A 33 -43.30 -8.53 18.10
CA ILE A 33 -42.46 -8.84 19.28
C ILE A 33 -42.60 -7.72 20.33
N ALA A 34 -42.57 -6.45 19.91
CA ALA A 34 -42.71 -5.30 20.79
C ALA A 34 -44.06 -5.28 21.50
N PHE A 35 -45.15 -5.65 20.81
CA PHE A 35 -46.48 -5.80 21.40
C PHE A 35 -46.51 -6.89 22.47
N GLY A 36 -45.88 -8.04 22.19
CA GLY A 36 -45.71 -9.10 23.18
C GLY A 36 -44.94 -8.63 24.43
N ILE A 37 -43.84 -7.90 24.24
CA ILE A 37 -43.05 -7.32 25.33
C ILE A 37 -43.85 -6.32 26.15
N TRP A 38 -44.55 -5.38 25.49
CA TRP A 38 -45.39 -4.38 26.14
C TRP A 38 -46.46 -5.03 27.02
N LYS A 39 -47.15 -6.04 26.48
CA LYS A 39 -48.18 -6.80 27.20
C LYS A 39 -47.59 -7.60 28.37
N TYR A 40 -46.46 -8.28 28.16
CA TYR A 40 -45.79 -9.08 29.19
C TYR A 40 -45.26 -8.22 30.35
N ARG A 41 -44.69 -7.04 30.05
CA ARG A 41 -44.17 -6.12 31.06
C ARG A 41 -45.25 -5.31 31.78
N GLY A 42 -46.52 -5.38 31.34
CA GLY A 42 -47.60 -4.54 31.86
C GLY A 42 -47.28 -3.04 31.74
N SER A 43 -46.62 -2.62 30.65
CA SER A 43 -46.13 -1.25 30.51
C SER A 43 -47.30 -0.24 30.43
N PRO A 44 -47.21 0.91 31.13
CA PRO A 44 -48.30 1.88 31.20
C PRO A 44 -48.55 2.59 29.86
N GLY A 45 -49.78 3.10 29.67
CA GLY A 45 -50.18 3.88 28.49
C GLY A 45 -50.60 3.04 27.29
N SER A 46 -50.76 3.67 26.12
CA SER A 46 -51.10 2.95 24.88
C SER A 46 -49.86 2.34 24.24
N PHE A 47 -50.02 1.17 23.60
CA PHE A 47 -48.93 0.50 22.88
C PHE A 47 -48.24 1.42 21.87
N VAL A 48 -49.00 2.23 21.14
CA VAL A 48 -48.46 3.17 20.15
C VAL A 48 -47.60 4.25 20.81
N ALA A 49 -48.03 4.82 21.93
CA ALA A 49 -47.24 5.82 22.66
C ALA A 49 -45.95 5.21 23.25
N TRP A 50 -46.00 3.95 23.69
CA TRP A 50 -44.85 3.23 24.20
C TRP A 50 -43.85 2.82 23.10
N LEU A 51 -44.36 2.39 21.94
CA LEU A 51 -43.54 1.97 20.80
C LEU A 51 -42.93 3.16 20.06
N LEU A 52 -43.67 4.28 19.94
CA LEU A 52 -43.27 5.46 19.18
C LEU A 52 -43.27 6.74 20.06
N PRO A 53 -42.44 6.79 21.12
CA PRO A 53 -42.36 7.97 22.00
C PRO A 53 -41.93 9.20 21.20
N LYS A 54 -42.62 10.33 21.41
CA LYS A 54 -42.39 11.58 20.65
C LYS A 54 -40.98 12.11 20.89
N GLU A 55 -40.45 11.90 22.09
CA GLU A 55 -39.14 12.32 22.56
C GLU A 55 -38.01 11.66 21.77
N VAL A 56 -38.24 10.44 21.24
CA VAL A 56 -37.30 9.71 20.39
C VAL A 56 -37.52 10.03 18.92
N TYR A 57 -38.74 9.85 18.42
CA TYR A 57 -38.99 9.91 16.97
C TYR A 57 -39.05 11.34 16.40
N ARG A 58 -39.37 12.35 17.22
CA ARG A 58 -39.28 13.76 16.83
C ARG A 58 -37.94 14.40 17.24
N HIS A 59 -37.02 13.64 17.81
CA HIS A 59 -35.70 14.15 18.17
C HIS A 59 -34.92 14.60 16.93
N ARG A 60 -34.15 15.69 17.04
CA ARG A 60 -33.33 16.21 15.94
C ARG A 60 -32.34 15.18 15.39
N SER A 61 -31.81 14.31 16.25
CA SER A 61 -30.94 13.20 15.86
C SER A 61 -31.63 12.21 14.90
N ASN A 62 -32.90 11.87 15.14
CA ASN A 62 -33.64 10.97 14.24
C ASN A 62 -33.90 11.60 12.87
N LEU A 63 -34.09 12.93 12.80
CA LEU A 63 -34.19 13.63 11.51
C LEU A 63 -32.90 13.56 10.70
N LEU A 64 -31.74 13.52 11.36
CA LEU A 64 -30.46 13.31 10.67
C LEU A 64 -30.34 11.87 10.14
N ASP A 65 -30.78 10.87 10.89
CA ASP A 65 -30.80 9.47 10.46
C ASP A 65 -31.61 9.32 9.16
N ILE A 66 -32.76 10.01 9.05
CA ILE A 66 -33.56 10.07 7.82
C ILE A 66 -32.77 10.70 6.66
N LYS A 67 -32.05 11.80 6.89
CA LYS A 67 -31.25 12.46 5.84
C LYS A 67 -30.11 11.57 5.37
N LEU A 68 -29.41 10.91 6.31
CA LEU A 68 -28.31 9.98 6.00
C LEU A 68 -28.80 8.73 5.28
N PHE A 69 -29.98 8.23 5.61
CA PHE A 69 -30.64 7.16 4.87
C PHE A 69 -30.80 7.49 3.38
N PHE A 70 -31.32 8.67 3.04
CA PHE A 70 -31.47 9.06 1.62
C PHE A 70 -30.11 9.30 0.96
N ALA A 71 -29.15 9.87 1.68
CA ALA A 71 -27.80 10.09 1.18
C ALA A 71 -27.06 8.77 0.88
N SER A 72 -27.14 7.77 1.76
CA SER A 72 -26.49 6.47 1.57
C SER A 72 -27.03 5.75 0.34
N ARG A 73 -28.34 5.84 0.08
CA ARG A 73 -28.98 5.29 -1.11
C ARG A 73 -28.48 5.96 -2.39
N LEU A 74 -28.30 7.28 -2.37
CA LEU A 74 -27.76 8.02 -3.50
C LEU A 74 -26.33 7.56 -3.81
N PHE A 75 -25.47 7.45 -2.79
CA PHE A 75 -24.09 6.96 -2.98
C PHE A 75 -24.02 5.53 -3.49
N SER A 76 -24.93 4.66 -3.01
CA SER A 76 -25.01 3.27 -3.48
C SER A 76 -25.38 3.18 -4.96
N VAL A 77 -26.33 4.00 -5.44
CA VAL A 77 -26.78 4.01 -6.84
C VAL A 77 -25.73 4.59 -7.78
N LEU A 78 -24.96 5.57 -7.30
CA LEU A 78 -23.85 6.14 -8.06
C LEU A 78 -22.63 5.19 -8.16
N GLY A 79 -22.69 4.00 -7.55
CA GLY A 79 -21.64 2.99 -7.65
C GLY A 79 -20.32 3.36 -6.97
N VAL A 80 -20.31 4.44 -6.18
CA VAL A 80 -19.08 5.10 -5.67
C VAL A 80 -18.24 4.16 -4.78
N PHE A 81 -18.82 3.08 -4.25
CA PHE A 81 -18.16 2.21 -3.28
C PHE A 81 -18.28 0.70 -3.56
N GLY A 82 -18.98 0.29 -4.62
CA GLY A 82 -19.28 -1.13 -4.90
C GLY A 82 -18.30 -1.85 -5.84
N ALA A 83 -17.35 -1.14 -6.44
CA ALA A 83 -16.65 -1.64 -7.63
C ALA A 83 -15.35 -2.44 -7.39
N VAL A 84 -14.88 -2.65 -6.15
CA VAL A 84 -13.47 -3.08 -5.91
C VAL A 84 -13.31 -4.25 -4.92
N PHE A 85 -14.38 -4.80 -4.36
CA PHE A 85 -14.27 -5.76 -3.24
C PHE A 85 -15.20 -6.97 -3.43
N PHE A 86 -14.68 -8.03 -4.04
CA PHE A 86 -15.45 -9.23 -4.39
C PHE A 86 -14.83 -10.48 -3.73
N PRO A 87 -15.38 -10.96 -2.60
CA PRO A 87 -14.99 -12.24 -2.00
C PRO A 87 -14.98 -13.38 -3.02
N THR A 88 -15.96 -13.38 -3.92
CA THR A 88 -16.09 -14.32 -5.03
C THR A 88 -14.87 -14.36 -5.96
N THR A 89 -14.22 -13.22 -6.21
CA THR A 89 -12.99 -13.17 -7.02
C THR A 89 -11.83 -13.87 -6.33
N VAL A 90 -11.67 -13.67 -5.02
CA VAL A 90 -10.66 -14.41 -4.23
C VAL A 90 -11.00 -15.90 -4.19
N ALA A 91 -12.27 -16.25 -4.00
CA ALA A 91 -12.73 -17.63 -3.95
C ALA A 91 -12.46 -18.39 -5.26
N TYR A 92 -12.84 -17.83 -6.41
CA TYR A 92 -12.57 -18.43 -7.71
C TYR A 92 -11.08 -18.37 -8.10
N GLY A 93 -10.35 -17.34 -7.66
CA GLY A 93 -8.89 -17.30 -7.83
C GLY A 93 -8.19 -18.45 -7.11
N LEU A 94 -8.62 -18.77 -5.89
CA LEU A 94 -8.13 -19.94 -5.15
C LEU A 94 -8.57 -21.24 -5.82
N LEU A 95 -9.82 -21.34 -6.25
CA LEU A 95 -10.32 -22.53 -6.95
C LEU A 95 -9.56 -22.79 -8.26
N ALA A 96 -9.30 -21.75 -9.05
CA ALA A 96 -8.52 -21.85 -10.28
C ALA A 96 -7.06 -22.28 -10.01
N HIS A 97 -6.50 -21.87 -8.88
CA HIS A 97 -5.14 -22.22 -8.48
C HIS A 97 -5.03 -23.67 -7.97
N PHE A 98 -5.96 -24.13 -7.13
CA PHE A 98 -5.91 -25.46 -6.51
C PHE A 98 -6.64 -26.55 -7.28
N GLY A 99 -7.63 -26.19 -8.12
CA GLY A 99 -8.45 -27.14 -8.88
C GLY A 99 -7.65 -27.91 -9.92
N GLY A 100 -6.80 -27.24 -10.71
CA GLY A 100 -6.21 -27.85 -11.90
C GLY A 100 -7.23 -28.20 -12.98
N SER A 101 -6.79 -28.78 -14.09
CA SER A 101 -7.66 -29.12 -15.24
C SER A 101 -8.64 -30.26 -14.95
N ASP A 102 -8.28 -31.14 -14.02
CA ASP A 102 -9.02 -32.37 -13.72
C ASP A 102 -9.92 -32.23 -12.48
N PHE A 103 -10.11 -31.00 -11.99
CA PHE A 103 -10.98 -30.73 -10.85
C PHE A 103 -12.43 -31.15 -11.15
N ALA A 104 -12.90 -32.15 -10.42
CA ALA A 104 -14.32 -32.45 -10.35
C ALA A 104 -14.90 -31.76 -9.10
N PRO A 105 -15.80 -30.76 -9.26
CA PRO A 105 -16.41 -30.11 -8.12
C PRO A 105 -17.15 -31.11 -7.23
N PRO A 106 -17.05 -31.00 -5.89
CA PRO A 106 -17.82 -31.83 -4.98
C PRO A 106 -19.33 -31.66 -5.23
N GLU A 107 -20.10 -32.75 -5.08
CA GLU A 107 -21.56 -32.68 -5.18
C GLU A 107 -22.15 -31.68 -4.19
N THR A 108 -22.98 -30.75 -4.70
CA THR A 108 -23.67 -29.77 -3.87
C THR A 108 -24.95 -30.38 -3.29
N THR A 109 -24.96 -30.65 -1.98
CA THR A 109 -26.16 -31.11 -1.25
C THR A 109 -26.66 -30.03 -0.29
N TRP A 110 -27.93 -30.12 0.12
CA TRP A 110 -28.52 -29.15 1.05
C TRP A 110 -27.75 -29.05 2.38
N VAL A 111 -27.22 -30.18 2.88
CA VAL A 111 -26.42 -30.23 4.11
C VAL A 111 -25.12 -29.45 3.93
N ARG A 112 -24.43 -29.65 2.80
CA ARG A 112 -23.17 -28.96 2.51
C ARG A 112 -23.39 -27.47 2.30
N ILE A 113 -24.46 -27.05 1.61
CA ILE A 113 -24.85 -25.64 1.51
C ILE A 113 -25.11 -25.05 2.90
N ALA A 114 -25.82 -25.76 3.78
CA ALA A 114 -26.08 -25.28 5.13
C ALA A 114 -24.79 -25.10 5.96
N VAL A 115 -23.85 -26.05 5.86
CA VAL A 115 -22.52 -25.96 6.49
C VAL A 115 -21.73 -24.78 5.94
N VAL A 116 -21.67 -24.62 4.61
CA VAL A 116 -20.98 -23.49 3.96
C VAL A 116 -21.60 -22.16 4.37
N THR A 117 -22.94 -22.09 4.45
CA THR A 117 -23.66 -20.90 4.93
C THR A 117 -23.24 -20.55 6.35
N LEU A 118 -23.16 -21.54 7.25
CA LEU A 118 -22.72 -21.32 8.63
C LEU A 118 -21.27 -20.82 8.69
N ILE A 119 -20.35 -21.44 7.93
CA ILE A 119 -18.95 -21.01 7.85
C ILE A 119 -18.87 -19.56 7.38
N VAL A 120 -19.55 -19.21 6.28
CA VAL A 120 -19.56 -17.85 5.72
C VAL A 120 -20.12 -16.85 6.74
N VAL A 121 -21.17 -17.20 7.48
CA VAL A 121 -21.76 -16.33 8.51
C VAL A 121 -20.79 -16.11 9.66
N VAL A 122 -20.16 -17.15 10.18
CA VAL A 122 -19.18 -17.05 11.28
C VAL A 122 -17.97 -16.21 10.86
N VAL A 123 -17.40 -16.47 9.68
CA VAL A 123 -16.26 -15.71 9.16
C VAL A 123 -16.64 -14.25 8.87
N SER A 124 -17.85 -14.02 8.33
CA SER A 124 -18.36 -12.67 8.12
C SER A 124 -18.52 -11.91 9.44
N ASP A 125 -19.07 -12.56 10.48
CA ASP A 125 -19.24 -11.94 11.78
C ASP A 125 -17.89 -11.60 12.45
N PHE A 126 -16.90 -12.47 12.30
CA PHE A 126 -15.51 -12.23 12.71
C PHE A 126 -14.90 -11.01 11.99
N CYS A 127 -15.10 -10.89 10.67
CA CYS A 127 -14.64 -9.73 9.91
C CYS A 127 -15.30 -8.44 10.38
N LYS A 128 -16.60 -8.48 10.68
CA LYS A 128 -17.35 -7.33 11.23
C LYS A 128 -16.80 -6.93 12.59
N TYR A 129 -16.53 -7.89 13.48
CA TYR A 129 -15.91 -7.62 14.78
C TYR A 129 -14.60 -6.84 14.63
N TRP A 130 -13.67 -7.32 13.79
CA TRP A 130 -12.38 -6.65 13.59
C TRP A 130 -12.48 -5.30 12.89
N ALA A 131 -13.35 -5.16 11.89
CA ALA A 131 -13.62 -3.87 11.27
C ALA A 131 -14.16 -2.87 12.31
N HIS A 132 -15.13 -3.30 13.11
CA HIS A 132 -15.77 -2.48 14.13
C HIS A 132 -14.77 -2.04 15.21
N ARG A 133 -13.97 -2.98 15.72
CA ARG A 133 -12.88 -2.70 16.66
C ARG A 133 -11.85 -1.73 16.09
N ALA A 134 -11.43 -1.90 14.83
CA ALA A 134 -10.51 -0.97 14.17
C ALA A 134 -11.11 0.44 14.05
N HIS A 135 -12.41 0.55 13.74
CA HIS A 135 -13.10 1.84 13.71
C HIS A 135 -13.08 2.54 15.08
N HIS A 136 -13.21 1.80 16.18
CA HIS A 136 -13.13 2.35 17.53
C HIS A 136 -11.70 2.74 17.95
N GLU A 137 -10.77 1.80 17.84
CA GLU A 137 -9.45 1.94 18.45
C GLU A 137 -8.49 2.79 17.60
N TRP A 138 -8.69 2.91 16.29
CA TRP A 138 -7.82 3.70 15.43
C TRP A 138 -8.32 5.14 15.29
N LYS A 139 -7.55 6.09 15.80
CA LYS A 139 -7.88 7.53 15.78
C LYS A 139 -8.17 8.11 14.38
N ALA A 140 -7.59 7.52 13.34
CA ALA A 140 -7.85 7.91 11.96
C ALA A 140 -9.22 7.43 11.45
N LEU A 141 -9.73 6.31 11.98
CA LEU A 141 -10.99 5.70 11.56
C LEU A 141 -12.16 6.13 12.45
N TRP A 142 -11.90 6.38 13.73
CA TRP A 142 -12.91 6.78 14.72
C TRP A 142 -13.83 7.92 14.26
N PRO A 143 -13.37 9.03 13.66
CA PRO A 143 -14.27 10.11 13.25
C PRO A 143 -15.37 9.68 12.28
N PHE A 144 -15.10 8.66 11.43
CA PHE A 144 -16.11 8.14 10.51
C PHE A 144 -17.17 7.32 11.25
N HIS A 145 -16.76 6.50 12.21
CA HIS A 145 -17.66 5.66 12.99
C HIS A 145 -18.34 6.42 14.15
N ALA A 146 -17.73 7.51 14.64
CA ALA A 146 -18.35 8.44 15.56
C ALA A 146 -19.63 9.06 14.98
N VAL A 147 -19.80 9.10 13.65
CA VAL A 147 -21.09 9.46 13.04
C VAL A 147 -22.17 8.51 13.53
N HIS A 148 -21.94 7.20 13.57
CA HIS A 148 -22.88 6.22 14.12
C HIS A 148 -23.13 6.43 15.62
N HIS A 149 -22.07 6.51 16.42
CA HIS A 149 -22.15 6.67 17.88
C HIS A 149 -22.68 8.02 18.35
N SER A 150 -22.70 9.02 17.47
CA SER A 150 -23.20 10.34 17.83
C SER A 150 -24.71 10.38 18.02
N ALA A 151 -25.47 9.33 17.67
CA ALA A 151 -26.92 9.35 17.84
C ALA A 151 -27.34 9.62 19.30
N ASP A 152 -28.13 10.66 19.52
CA ASP A 152 -28.61 11.02 20.87
C ASP A 152 -29.79 10.16 21.32
N VAL A 153 -30.48 9.57 20.36
CA VAL A 153 -31.57 8.60 20.54
C VAL A 153 -31.40 7.51 19.48
N LEU A 154 -31.75 6.27 19.83
CA LEU A 154 -31.66 5.13 18.91
C LEU A 154 -33.02 4.81 18.33
N THR A 155 -33.09 4.70 17.00
CA THR A 155 -34.24 4.16 16.27
C THR A 155 -33.76 3.08 15.29
N PRO A 156 -34.65 2.21 14.76
CA PRO A 156 -34.22 1.20 13.80
C PRO A 156 -33.47 1.78 12.59
N LEU A 157 -33.74 3.06 12.26
CA LEU A 157 -33.08 3.79 11.20
C LEU A 157 -31.65 4.22 11.53
N THR A 158 -31.26 4.30 12.80
CA THR A 158 -29.88 4.60 13.23
C THR A 158 -28.86 3.59 12.67
N VAL A 159 -29.29 2.39 12.25
CA VAL A 159 -28.43 1.45 11.50
C VAL A 159 -27.92 2.04 10.17
N GLN A 160 -28.56 3.07 9.63
CA GLN A 160 -28.17 3.78 8.41
C GLN A 160 -27.40 5.06 8.70
N ARG A 161 -27.16 5.40 9.97
CA ARG A 161 -26.30 6.50 10.41
C ARG A 161 -24.83 6.07 10.31
N VAL A 162 -24.38 5.77 9.09
CA VAL A 162 -23.07 5.21 8.80
C VAL A 162 -22.37 6.10 7.79
N HIS A 163 -21.10 6.40 8.00
CA HIS A 163 -20.33 7.18 7.05
C HIS A 163 -20.01 6.34 5.79
N PRO A 164 -20.09 6.87 4.55
CA PRO A 164 -19.90 6.08 3.33
C PRO A 164 -18.55 5.36 3.18
N LEU A 165 -17.51 5.82 3.90
CA LEU A 165 -16.20 5.15 3.92
C LEU A 165 -16.11 3.96 4.89
N GLU A 166 -16.97 3.90 5.90
CA GLU A 166 -16.94 2.85 6.93
C GLU A 166 -17.06 1.44 6.34
N PRO A 167 -17.93 1.19 5.33
CA PRO A 167 -17.98 -0.11 4.67
C PRO A 167 -16.68 -0.53 4.00
N MET A 168 -15.75 0.37 3.65
CA MET A 168 -14.55 0.01 2.89
C MET A 168 -13.62 -0.94 3.67
N ILE A 169 -13.38 -0.67 4.95
CA ILE A 169 -12.55 -1.54 5.80
C ILE A 169 -13.22 -2.90 5.98
N ASN A 170 -14.53 -2.89 6.25
CA ASN A 170 -15.30 -4.13 6.34
C ASN A 170 -15.24 -4.93 5.02
N SER A 171 -15.45 -4.30 3.87
CA SER A 171 -15.41 -4.94 2.56
C SER A 171 -14.03 -5.50 2.22
N LEU A 172 -12.94 -4.83 2.63
CA LEU A 172 -11.57 -5.34 2.48
C LEU A 172 -11.38 -6.64 3.27
N LEU A 173 -11.75 -6.66 4.56
CA LEU A 173 -11.64 -7.85 5.40
C LEU A 173 -12.54 -8.99 4.87
N MET A 174 -13.76 -8.67 4.45
CA MET A 174 -14.68 -9.64 3.83
C MET A 174 -14.09 -10.24 2.55
N THR A 175 -13.57 -9.40 1.65
CA THR A 175 -12.97 -9.87 0.39
C THR A 175 -11.86 -10.87 0.63
N LEU A 176 -11.00 -10.59 1.61
CA LEU A 176 -9.90 -11.48 1.97
C LEU A 176 -10.40 -12.75 2.67
N PHE A 177 -11.01 -12.63 3.85
CA PHE A 177 -11.27 -13.77 4.72
C PHE A 177 -12.50 -14.58 4.30
N VAL A 178 -13.59 -13.91 3.90
CA VAL A 178 -14.76 -14.63 3.36
C VAL A 178 -14.41 -15.23 2.01
N GLY A 179 -13.64 -14.52 1.18
CA GLY A 179 -13.16 -15.06 -0.10
C GLY A 179 -12.29 -16.30 0.06
N ILE A 180 -11.37 -16.32 1.03
CA ILE A 180 -10.59 -17.52 1.38
C ILE A 180 -11.51 -18.65 1.85
N ALA A 181 -12.42 -18.38 2.79
CA ALA A 181 -13.34 -19.39 3.31
C ALA A 181 -14.25 -19.96 2.22
N GLN A 182 -14.75 -19.12 1.32
CA GLN A 182 -15.54 -19.52 0.16
C GLN A 182 -14.72 -20.32 -0.84
N GLY A 183 -13.47 -19.93 -1.15
CA GLY A 183 -12.59 -20.69 -2.03
C GLY A 183 -12.29 -22.10 -1.50
N LEU A 184 -12.03 -22.21 -0.20
CA LEU A 184 -11.85 -23.50 0.46
C LEU A 184 -13.15 -24.32 0.45
N ALA A 185 -14.30 -23.69 0.67
CA ALA A 185 -15.60 -24.36 0.55
C ALA A 185 -15.88 -24.86 -0.87
N LEU A 186 -15.58 -24.06 -1.89
CA LEU A 186 -15.69 -24.44 -3.31
C LEU A 186 -14.77 -25.61 -3.67
N TYR A 187 -13.62 -25.71 -3.02
CA TYR A 187 -12.68 -26.78 -3.30
C TYR A 187 -13.08 -28.09 -2.58
N PHE A 188 -13.43 -28.01 -1.30
CA PHE A 188 -13.62 -29.20 -0.45
C PHE A 188 -15.08 -29.63 -0.24
N LEU A 189 -16.05 -28.73 -0.38
CA LEU A 189 -17.42 -28.95 0.11
C LEU A 189 -18.49 -28.80 -0.97
N VAL A 190 -18.42 -27.80 -1.84
CA VAL A 190 -19.47 -27.50 -2.82
C VAL A 190 -18.87 -27.17 -4.17
N GLY A 191 -19.60 -27.41 -5.27
CA GLY A 191 -19.12 -27.06 -6.61
C GLY A 191 -19.36 -25.62 -7.04
N ASP A 192 -20.15 -24.90 -6.26
CA ASP A 192 -20.70 -23.59 -6.60
C ASP A 192 -20.84 -22.72 -5.34
N PRO A 193 -20.80 -21.38 -5.46
CA PRO A 193 -20.73 -20.48 -4.31
C PRO A 193 -22.09 -20.28 -3.62
N SER A 194 -23.08 -21.13 -3.89
CA SER A 194 -24.41 -20.98 -3.31
C SER A 194 -24.39 -21.04 -1.80
N ILE A 195 -25.18 -20.16 -1.21
CA ILE A 195 -25.49 -20.14 0.21
C ILE A 195 -27.00 -20.32 0.39
N LEU A 196 -27.41 -20.78 1.55
CA LEU A 196 -28.82 -20.89 1.89
C LEU A 196 -29.42 -19.49 2.03
N THR A 197 -30.45 -19.21 1.24
CA THR A 197 -31.18 -17.95 1.26
C THR A 197 -32.66 -18.16 1.55
N ILE A 198 -33.30 -17.17 2.16
CA ILE A 198 -34.75 -17.08 2.39
C ILE A 198 -35.19 -15.75 1.78
N GLY A 199 -35.98 -15.82 0.70
CA GLY A 199 -36.41 -14.62 -0.03
C GLY A 199 -35.25 -13.78 -0.57
N GLY A 200 -34.16 -14.43 -0.98
CA GLY A 200 -32.95 -13.79 -1.51
C GLY A 200 -31.94 -13.32 -0.45
N ALA A 201 -32.32 -13.26 0.83
CA ALA A 201 -31.40 -12.91 1.92
C ALA A 201 -30.72 -14.14 2.49
N ASN A 202 -29.45 -14.04 2.89
CA ASN A 202 -28.77 -15.11 3.62
C ASN A 202 -29.62 -15.56 4.83
N ALA A 203 -29.86 -16.86 4.96
CA ALA A 203 -30.83 -17.42 5.91
C ALA A 203 -30.53 -17.06 7.37
N ALA A 204 -29.26 -17.00 7.78
CA ALA A 204 -28.90 -16.63 9.14
C ALA A 204 -29.19 -15.14 9.43
N TYR A 205 -28.89 -14.25 8.47
CA TYR A 205 -29.24 -12.83 8.59
C TYR A 205 -30.76 -12.61 8.56
N PHE A 206 -31.48 -13.37 7.73
CA PHE A 206 -32.94 -13.36 7.71
C PHE A 206 -33.50 -13.71 9.09
N LEU A 207 -33.03 -14.80 9.70
CA LEU A 207 -33.44 -15.22 11.05
C LEU A 207 -33.08 -14.16 12.10
N PHE A 208 -31.84 -13.66 12.09
CA PHE A 208 -31.37 -12.63 13.01
C PHE A 208 -32.24 -11.35 12.94
N ASN A 209 -32.56 -10.89 11.73
CA ASN A 209 -33.41 -9.72 11.52
C ASN A 209 -34.85 -9.96 11.97
N THR A 210 -35.41 -11.14 11.65
CA THR A 210 -36.77 -11.55 12.03
C THR A 210 -36.95 -11.63 13.55
N LEU A 211 -35.93 -12.13 14.26
CA LEU A 211 -35.96 -12.35 15.71
C LEU A 211 -35.67 -11.10 16.55
N GLY A 212 -35.56 -9.93 15.91
CA GLY A 212 -35.51 -8.66 16.64
C GLY A 212 -34.20 -7.90 16.55
N ALA A 213 -33.40 -8.08 15.48
CA ALA A 213 -32.21 -7.26 15.28
C ALA A 213 -32.50 -5.76 15.43
N ASN A 214 -33.66 -5.27 14.96
CA ASN A 214 -34.08 -3.86 15.07
C ASN A 214 -34.06 -3.30 16.51
N PHE A 215 -34.30 -4.12 17.54
CA PHE A 215 -34.27 -3.65 18.93
C PHE A 215 -32.90 -3.13 19.38
N ARG A 216 -31.80 -3.60 18.76
CA ARG A 216 -30.44 -3.09 19.02
C ARG A 216 -30.32 -1.58 18.84
N HIS A 217 -31.13 -0.99 17.94
CA HIS A 217 -31.23 0.46 17.79
C HIS A 217 -32.67 0.88 18.13
N SER A 218 -33.02 0.84 19.40
CA SER A 218 -34.31 1.31 19.89
C SER A 218 -34.18 1.72 21.35
N HIS A 219 -35.21 2.38 21.90
CA HIS A 219 -35.33 2.61 23.34
C HIS A 219 -35.80 1.38 24.12
N ILE A 220 -36.13 0.27 23.45
CA ILE A 220 -36.65 -0.94 24.10
C ILE A 220 -35.48 -1.82 24.54
N TRP A 221 -35.25 -1.88 25.85
CA TRP A 221 -34.22 -2.74 26.44
C TRP A 221 -34.59 -4.22 26.38
N ILE A 222 -33.72 -5.05 25.81
CA ILE A 222 -33.87 -6.53 25.80
C ILE A 222 -32.50 -7.16 26.07
N SER A 223 -32.36 -7.81 27.22
CA SER A 223 -31.21 -8.65 27.54
C SER A 223 -31.55 -10.12 27.32
N TYR A 224 -30.58 -10.91 26.86
CA TYR A 224 -30.70 -12.36 26.75
C TYR A 224 -30.24 -13.09 28.02
N GLY A 225 -29.80 -12.34 29.03
CA GLY A 225 -29.26 -12.85 30.27
C GLY A 225 -27.83 -13.34 30.14
N ARG A 226 -27.16 -13.49 31.29
CA ARG A 226 -25.72 -13.71 31.39
C ARG A 226 -25.20 -14.87 30.54
N VAL A 227 -25.92 -15.98 30.43
CA VAL A 227 -25.44 -17.16 29.69
C VAL A 227 -25.44 -16.93 28.19
N MET A 228 -26.56 -16.49 27.63
CA MET A 228 -26.69 -16.29 26.18
C MET A 228 -25.84 -15.12 25.67
N GLU A 229 -25.62 -14.10 26.50
CA GLU A 229 -24.82 -12.91 26.16
C GLU A 229 -23.30 -13.17 26.07
N HIS A 230 -22.82 -14.38 26.37
CA HIS A 230 -21.46 -14.83 26.02
C HIS A 230 -21.37 -15.36 24.57
N ILE A 231 -22.50 -15.74 23.98
CA ILE A 231 -22.56 -16.39 22.66
C ILE A 231 -23.16 -15.45 21.63
N LEU A 232 -24.28 -14.79 21.96
CA LEU A 232 -25.04 -13.90 21.09
C LEU A 232 -25.07 -12.49 21.65
N ILE A 233 -24.88 -11.50 20.78
CA ILE A 233 -25.02 -10.09 21.15
C ILE A 233 -26.50 -9.75 21.32
N SER A 234 -26.89 -9.34 22.53
CA SER A 234 -28.25 -8.89 22.80
C SER A 234 -28.49 -7.43 22.37
N PRO A 235 -29.77 -7.01 22.20
CA PRO A 235 -30.12 -5.61 22.05
C PRO A 235 -29.54 -4.72 23.16
N ALA A 236 -29.58 -5.18 24.41
CA ALA A 236 -28.99 -4.47 25.55
C ALA A 236 -27.47 -4.29 25.39
N GLN A 237 -26.72 -5.33 25.01
CA GLN A 237 -25.27 -5.23 24.79
C GLN A 237 -24.91 -4.22 23.70
N HIS A 238 -25.69 -4.17 22.62
CA HIS A 238 -25.49 -3.18 21.55
C HIS A 238 -25.89 -1.76 21.97
N GLN A 239 -26.96 -1.59 22.75
CA GLN A 239 -27.32 -0.29 23.32
C GLN A 239 -26.23 0.22 24.27
N ILE A 240 -25.70 -0.65 25.14
CA ILE A 240 -24.58 -0.34 26.05
C ILE A 240 -23.35 0.14 25.28
N HIS A 241 -23.04 -0.50 24.16
CA HIS A 241 -21.95 -0.10 23.28
C HIS A 241 -22.08 1.35 22.76
N HIS A 242 -23.30 1.85 22.60
CA HIS A 242 -23.59 3.26 22.24
C HIS A 242 -23.53 4.23 23.42
N SER A 243 -23.31 3.74 24.65
CA SER A 243 -23.34 4.55 25.86
C SER A 243 -22.13 5.45 26.00
N VAL A 244 -22.35 6.65 26.55
CA VAL A 244 -21.28 7.60 26.90
C VAL A 244 -20.47 7.19 28.13
N ALA A 245 -20.95 6.24 28.94
CA ALA A 245 -20.31 5.89 30.20
C ALA A 245 -18.94 5.21 29.99
N VAL A 246 -17.92 5.65 30.73
CA VAL A 246 -16.53 5.16 30.59
C VAL A 246 -16.42 3.64 30.69
N LYS A 247 -17.20 3.01 31.58
CA LYS A 247 -17.22 1.54 31.73
C LYS A 247 -17.73 0.77 30.50
N HIS A 248 -18.40 1.46 29.57
CA HIS A 248 -18.95 0.88 28.34
C HIS A 248 -18.08 1.17 27.11
N HIS A 249 -17.07 2.04 27.23
CA HIS A 249 -16.17 2.36 26.13
C HIS A 249 -15.42 1.11 25.69
N ASP A 250 -15.31 0.93 24.38
CA ASP A 250 -14.57 -0.16 23.75
C ASP A 250 -15.03 -1.56 24.19
N LYS A 251 -16.35 -1.72 24.36
CA LYS A 251 -17.01 -2.99 24.69
C LYS A 251 -18.06 -3.39 23.65
N ASN A 252 -18.30 -4.70 23.52
CA ASN A 252 -19.38 -5.31 22.74
C ASN A 252 -19.37 -4.93 21.24
N TYR A 253 -18.25 -5.19 20.56
CA TYR A 253 -18.10 -4.93 19.12
C TYR A 253 -18.82 -5.95 18.23
N GLY A 254 -19.23 -7.10 18.76
CA GLY A 254 -19.83 -8.20 18.01
C GLY A 254 -21.10 -7.78 17.24
N SER A 255 -21.32 -8.39 16.07
CA SER A 255 -22.55 -8.16 15.31
C SER A 255 -23.62 -9.18 15.72
N ILE A 256 -23.46 -10.45 15.41
CA ILE A 256 -24.36 -11.53 15.83
C ILE A 256 -23.79 -12.22 17.06
N PHE A 257 -22.50 -12.56 17.05
CA PHE A 257 -21.88 -13.36 18.09
C PHE A 257 -21.08 -12.51 19.08
N ALA A 258 -21.31 -12.74 20.38
CA ALA A 258 -20.56 -12.15 21.48
C ALA A 258 -19.27 -12.92 21.78
N ILE A 259 -19.07 -14.08 21.15
CA ILE A 259 -17.90 -14.94 21.35
C ILE A 259 -16.58 -14.21 21.06
N TRP A 260 -16.57 -13.31 20.07
CA TRP A 260 -15.39 -12.51 19.74
C TRP A 260 -15.04 -11.54 20.86
N ASP A 261 -16.05 -10.85 21.38
CA ASP A 261 -15.87 -9.97 22.52
C ASP A 261 -15.36 -10.73 23.75
N TRP A 262 -15.85 -11.95 23.96
CA TRP A 262 -15.38 -12.81 25.04
C TRP A 262 -13.92 -13.22 24.84
N MET A 263 -13.58 -13.74 23.66
CA MET A 263 -12.24 -14.21 23.31
C MET A 263 -11.19 -13.11 23.38
N PHE A 264 -11.55 -11.87 23.01
CA PHE A 264 -10.62 -10.76 22.88
C PHE A 264 -10.74 -9.70 24.00
N GLY A 265 -11.49 -10.00 25.07
CA GLY A 265 -11.53 -9.18 26.28
C GLY A 265 -12.35 -7.89 26.17
N THR A 266 -13.26 -7.80 25.20
CA THR A 266 -14.13 -6.63 24.95
C THR A 266 -15.58 -6.88 25.36
N LEU A 267 -15.88 -8.02 25.98
CA LEU A 267 -17.24 -8.35 26.44
C LEU A 267 -17.65 -7.55 27.68
N TYR A 268 -18.85 -6.96 27.63
CA TYR A 268 -19.57 -6.43 28.76
C TYR A 268 -20.98 -7.03 28.79
N ILE A 269 -21.36 -7.60 29.94
CA ILE A 269 -22.67 -8.19 30.18
C ILE A 269 -23.34 -7.41 31.32
N PRO A 270 -24.51 -6.79 31.08
CA PRO A 270 -25.24 -6.11 32.15
C PRO A 270 -25.81 -7.11 33.17
N GLU A 271 -25.74 -6.77 34.46
CA GLU A 271 -26.38 -7.57 35.53
C GLU A 271 -27.89 -7.30 35.62
N SER A 272 -28.31 -6.08 35.31
CA SER A 272 -29.70 -5.63 35.31
C SER A 272 -29.92 -4.55 34.24
N TYR A 273 -31.12 -3.99 34.17
CA TYR A 273 -31.37 -2.79 33.38
C TYR A 273 -30.39 -1.67 33.78
N GLU A 274 -29.86 -0.97 32.79
CA GLU A 274 -29.03 0.22 32.98
C GLU A 274 -29.64 1.40 32.23
N ASP A 275 -29.73 2.54 32.89
CA ASP A 275 -30.19 3.77 32.25
C ASP A 275 -29.06 4.39 31.43
N LEU A 276 -29.24 4.44 30.11
CA LEU A 276 -28.18 4.80 29.16
C LEU A 276 -28.36 6.21 28.63
N THR A 277 -27.27 6.97 28.66
CA THR A 277 -27.14 8.19 27.88
C THR A 277 -26.32 7.89 26.62
N PHE A 278 -26.83 8.27 25.45
CA PHE A 278 -26.19 8.06 24.14
C PHE A 278 -25.49 9.32 23.61
N GLY A 279 -24.65 9.13 22.59
CA GLY A 279 -23.87 10.17 21.94
C GLY A 279 -22.36 9.95 22.09
N VAL A 280 -21.56 10.94 21.71
CA VAL A 280 -20.10 10.91 21.87
C VAL A 280 -19.71 11.58 23.19
N SER A 281 -18.73 11.03 23.89
CA SER A 281 -18.16 11.61 25.11
C SER A 281 -16.70 12.00 24.97
N ASP A 282 -16.19 12.75 25.94
CA ASP A 282 -14.76 12.88 26.15
C ASP A 282 -14.17 11.70 26.96
N GLU A 283 -12.87 11.73 27.19
CA GLU A 283 -12.14 10.69 27.93
C GLU A 283 -12.64 10.49 29.37
N LYS A 284 -13.40 11.45 29.93
CA LYS A 284 -13.99 11.37 31.27
C LYS A 284 -15.43 10.87 31.25
N GLY A 285 -15.95 10.49 30.08
CA GLY A 285 -17.35 10.08 29.90
C GLY A 285 -18.33 11.24 29.92
N GLN A 286 -17.87 12.50 29.81
CA GLN A 286 -18.76 13.65 29.71
C GLN A 286 -19.28 13.75 28.29
N ARG A 287 -20.60 13.73 28.14
CA ARG A 287 -21.26 13.84 26.85
C ARG A 287 -20.90 15.18 26.19
N ARG A 288 -20.45 15.10 24.94
CA ARG A 288 -20.19 16.27 24.09
C ARG A 288 -21.49 16.72 23.42
N ALA A 289 -21.56 18.01 23.09
CA ALA A 289 -22.60 18.49 22.18
C ALA A 289 -22.53 17.72 20.85
N GLN A 290 -23.69 17.47 20.24
CA GLN A 290 -23.83 16.67 19.03
C GLN A 290 -22.83 17.12 17.93
N PRO A 291 -21.76 16.35 17.63
CA PRO A 291 -20.72 16.80 16.72
C PRO A 291 -21.13 16.90 15.25
N TYR A 292 -22.23 16.25 14.83
CA TYR A 292 -22.64 16.14 13.43
C TYR A 292 -24.11 16.55 13.22
N GLU A 293 -24.51 17.77 13.59
CA GLU A 293 -25.93 18.20 13.58
C GLU A 293 -26.60 18.25 12.18
N THR A 294 -25.82 18.27 11.11
CA THR A 294 -26.32 18.39 9.73
C THR A 294 -25.76 17.29 8.83
N LEU A 295 -26.43 17.03 7.70
CA LEU A 295 -25.95 16.06 6.71
C LEU A 295 -24.54 16.43 6.20
N GLY A 296 -24.29 17.71 5.92
CA GLY A 296 -22.97 18.18 5.50
C GLY A 296 -21.91 17.96 6.60
N ALA A 297 -22.24 18.23 7.86
CA ALA A 297 -21.32 17.96 8.97
C ALA A 297 -21.02 16.47 9.10
N ALA A 298 -22.03 15.60 9.02
CA ALA A 298 -21.87 14.15 9.09
C ALA A 298 -21.03 13.57 7.94
N LEU A 299 -21.07 14.18 6.74
CA LEU A 299 -20.32 13.70 5.58
C LEU A 299 -18.90 14.27 5.47
N PHE A 300 -18.67 15.52 5.87
CA PHE A 300 -17.38 16.19 5.61
C PHE A 300 -16.51 16.39 6.86
N LYS A 301 -17.11 16.59 8.03
CA LYS A 301 -16.36 16.83 9.27
C LYS A 301 -15.49 15.63 9.68
N PRO A 302 -15.93 14.35 9.52
CA PRO A 302 -15.08 13.19 9.77
C PRO A 302 -13.75 13.20 9.02
N PHE A 303 -13.72 13.70 7.77
CA PHE A 303 -12.47 13.84 7.02
C PHE A 303 -11.51 14.83 7.67
N VAL A 304 -12.03 15.97 8.14
CA VAL A 304 -11.23 16.99 8.82
C VAL A 304 -10.71 16.46 10.15
N GLU A 305 -11.58 15.83 10.96
CA GLU A 305 -11.22 15.24 12.25
C GLU A 305 -10.22 14.09 12.09
N SER A 306 -10.41 13.23 11.07
CA SER A 306 -9.47 12.16 10.73
C SER A 306 -8.13 12.73 10.28
N ALA A 307 -8.13 13.73 9.38
CA ALA A 307 -6.91 14.39 8.95
C ALA A 307 -6.20 15.09 10.11
N GLN A 308 -6.93 15.70 11.05
CA GLN A 308 -6.37 16.29 12.27
C GLN A 308 -5.77 15.22 13.19
N ASN A 309 -6.44 14.08 13.36
CA ASN A 309 -5.91 12.96 14.15
C ASN A 309 -4.66 12.36 13.50
N VAL A 310 -4.66 12.16 12.19
CA VAL A 310 -3.49 11.70 11.43
C VAL A 310 -2.38 12.74 11.48
N MET A 311 -2.66 14.02 11.26
CA MET A 311 -1.68 15.10 11.39
C MET A 311 -1.17 15.23 12.82
N GLY A 312 -2.00 15.00 13.83
CA GLY A 312 -1.62 14.97 15.24
C GLY A 312 -0.75 13.78 15.57
N MET A 313 -1.02 12.60 15.00
CA MET A 313 -0.17 11.41 15.09
C MET A 313 1.15 11.62 14.35
N LEU A 314 1.12 12.22 13.16
CA LEU A 314 2.30 12.57 12.38
C LEU A 314 3.07 13.70 13.03
N LYS A 315 2.43 14.64 13.74
CA LYS A 315 3.07 15.71 14.49
C LYS A 315 3.66 15.16 15.78
N LYS A 316 2.96 14.33 16.55
CA LYS A 316 3.52 13.63 17.71
C LYS A 316 4.65 12.69 17.30
N GLY A 317 4.50 12.02 16.16
CA GLY A 317 5.52 11.25 15.48
C GLY A 317 6.66 12.12 14.97
N ARG A 318 6.39 13.35 14.50
CA ARG A 318 7.38 14.35 14.06
C ARG A 318 8.04 15.06 15.23
N ASP A 319 7.40 15.20 16.37
CA ASP A 319 7.90 15.84 17.59
C ASP A 319 8.73 14.81 18.37
N ALA A 320 8.27 13.56 18.43
CA ALA A 320 9.08 12.41 18.82
C ALA A 320 10.23 12.18 17.83
N SER A 321 9.97 12.34 16.52
CA SER A 321 11.03 12.27 15.53
C SER A 321 11.91 13.49 15.57
N HIS A 322 11.49 14.71 15.92
CA HIS A 322 12.31 15.94 16.05
C HIS A 322 13.16 15.84 17.32
N ALA A 323 12.61 15.26 18.39
CA ALA A 323 13.38 14.83 19.55
C ALA A 323 14.43 13.76 19.15
N ALA A 324 14.12 12.89 18.18
CA ALA A 324 15.08 11.95 17.57
C ALA A 324 15.91 12.53 16.38
N GLU A 325 15.50 13.65 15.78
CA GLU A 325 16.08 14.27 14.57
C GLU A 325 17.27 15.12 14.96
N LYS A 326 17.29 15.57 16.22
CA LYS A 326 18.50 16.01 16.91
C LYS A 326 19.60 14.94 16.91
N ASP A 327 19.30 13.68 16.62
CA ASP A 327 20.25 12.56 16.56
C ASP A 327 20.24 11.77 15.22
N MET A 328 19.58 12.27 14.16
CA MET A 328 19.52 11.63 12.83
C MET A 328 20.76 11.92 11.96
N ARG A 329 21.96 11.68 12.48
CA ARG A 329 23.18 11.76 11.66
C ARG A 329 23.41 10.43 10.93
N MET A 330 23.76 10.50 9.65
CA MET A 330 24.28 9.35 8.90
C MET A 330 25.56 8.88 9.60
N THR A 331 25.57 7.68 10.18
CA THR A 331 26.77 7.16 10.83
C THR A 331 27.76 6.66 9.76
N PRO A 332 29.08 6.75 10.02
CA PRO A 332 30.08 6.24 9.09
C PRO A 332 29.91 4.75 8.77
N GLY A 333 29.55 3.94 9.77
CA GLY A 333 29.31 2.51 9.62
C GLY A 333 28.10 2.21 8.73
N PHE A 334 26.97 2.89 8.96
CA PHE A 334 25.78 2.70 8.11
C PHE A 334 26.02 3.18 6.68
N SER A 335 26.71 4.32 6.51
CA SER A 335 27.12 4.80 5.18
C SER A 335 28.02 3.79 4.46
N LEU A 336 28.99 3.18 5.15
CA LEU A 336 29.88 2.18 4.55
C LEU A 336 29.10 0.94 4.09
N TRP A 337 28.11 0.49 4.87
CA TRP A 337 27.25 -0.62 4.49
C TRP A 337 26.38 -0.31 3.26
N LEU A 338 25.79 0.90 3.20
CA LEU A 338 25.04 1.34 2.02
C LEU A 338 25.93 1.40 0.77
N ASP A 339 27.19 1.82 0.91
CA ASP A 339 28.17 1.81 -0.18
C ASP A 339 28.52 0.36 -0.60
N ALA A 340 28.68 -0.56 0.35
CA ALA A 340 28.93 -1.97 0.08
C ALA A 340 27.78 -2.63 -0.68
N LEU A 341 26.53 -2.41 -0.25
CA LEU A 341 25.35 -2.92 -0.94
C LEU A 341 25.22 -2.33 -2.34
N ARG A 342 25.48 -1.03 -2.50
CA ARG A 342 25.45 -0.36 -3.82
C ARG A 342 26.51 -0.94 -4.77
N ALA A 343 27.73 -1.13 -4.28
CA ALA A 343 28.81 -1.74 -5.05
C ALA A 343 28.49 -3.19 -5.44
N GLY A 344 28.00 -3.98 -4.49
CA GLY A 344 27.58 -5.36 -4.73
C GLY A 344 26.47 -5.44 -5.77
N ALA A 345 25.41 -4.64 -5.62
CA ALA A 345 24.31 -4.60 -6.58
C ALA A 345 24.78 -4.19 -7.99
N ALA A 346 25.69 -3.20 -8.11
CA ALA A 346 26.23 -2.77 -9.40
C ALA A 346 26.99 -3.90 -10.12
N LEU A 347 27.81 -4.64 -9.36
CA LEU A 347 28.55 -5.78 -9.89
C LEU A 347 27.63 -6.94 -10.25
N THR A 348 26.61 -7.22 -9.44
CA THR A 348 25.60 -8.25 -9.75
C THR A 348 24.86 -7.93 -11.05
N VAL A 349 24.49 -6.66 -11.28
CA VAL A 349 23.85 -6.23 -12.54
C VAL A 349 24.80 -6.44 -13.72
N LEU A 350 26.07 -6.03 -13.62
CA LEU A 350 27.07 -6.27 -14.65
C LEU A 350 27.18 -7.76 -14.98
N LEU A 351 27.36 -8.61 -13.96
CA LEU A 351 27.52 -10.05 -14.15
C LEU A 351 26.28 -10.69 -14.75
N GLY A 352 25.09 -10.25 -14.31
CA GLY A 352 23.82 -10.71 -14.88
C GLY A 352 23.65 -10.32 -16.35
N HIS A 353 24.11 -9.14 -16.78
CA HIS A 353 24.10 -8.77 -18.19
C HIS A 353 25.19 -9.49 -19.00
N MET A 354 26.39 -9.64 -18.46
CA MET A 354 27.46 -10.42 -19.10
C MET A 354 27.04 -11.90 -19.27
N ALA A 355 26.19 -12.43 -18.40
CA ALA A 355 25.67 -13.80 -18.48
C ALA A 355 24.68 -14.06 -19.63
N HIS A 356 24.33 -13.06 -20.45
CA HIS A 356 23.56 -13.34 -21.67
C HIS A 356 24.37 -14.26 -22.60
N VAL A 357 23.67 -15.21 -23.24
CA VAL A 357 24.26 -16.21 -24.14
C VAL A 357 25.15 -15.57 -25.20
N ARG A 358 24.76 -14.39 -25.70
CA ARG A 358 25.54 -13.63 -26.68
C ARG A 358 26.96 -13.28 -26.25
N PHE A 359 27.19 -13.00 -24.96
CA PHE A 359 28.48 -12.51 -24.48
C PHE A 359 29.38 -13.60 -23.94
N THR A 360 28.82 -14.75 -23.54
CA THR A 360 29.57 -15.78 -22.80
C THR A 360 29.26 -17.20 -23.28
N GLY A 361 28.56 -17.34 -24.41
CA GLY A 361 28.18 -18.66 -24.94
C GLY A 361 27.23 -19.47 -24.05
N GLY A 362 26.72 -18.88 -22.96
CA GLY A 362 25.87 -19.56 -21.98
C GLY A 362 26.58 -20.03 -20.70
N ASP A 363 27.90 -19.82 -20.57
CA ASP A 363 28.70 -20.28 -19.42
C ASP A 363 28.14 -19.87 -18.05
N TYR A 364 27.46 -18.71 -17.98
CA TYR A 364 26.91 -18.14 -16.75
C TYR A 364 25.40 -17.94 -16.79
N TYR A 365 24.70 -18.61 -17.71
CA TYR A 365 23.26 -18.40 -17.93
C TYR A 365 22.41 -18.63 -16.66
N PHE A 366 22.89 -19.43 -15.71
CA PHE A 366 22.25 -19.60 -14.41
C PHE A 366 22.01 -18.28 -13.65
N LEU A 367 22.85 -17.25 -13.85
CA LEU A 367 22.64 -15.91 -13.27
C LEU A 367 21.42 -15.21 -13.89
N ARG A 368 21.12 -15.49 -15.16
CA ARG A 368 19.91 -15.04 -15.86
C ARG A 368 18.69 -15.82 -15.40
N ASP A 369 18.80 -17.14 -15.28
CA ASP A 369 17.71 -18.00 -14.79
C ASP A 369 17.27 -17.61 -13.38
N TRP A 370 18.23 -17.29 -12.52
CA TRP A 370 17.94 -16.79 -11.16
C TRP A 370 17.54 -15.33 -11.12
N ASN A 371 17.53 -14.64 -12.26
CA ASN A 371 17.19 -13.22 -12.42
C ASN A 371 17.86 -12.28 -11.41
N VAL A 372 19.12 -12.54 -11.05
CA VAL A 372 19.81 -11.81 -9.96
C VAL A 372 20.05 -10.33 -10.26
N ALA A 373 20.08 -9.97 -11.55
CA ALA A 373 20.20 -8.58 -11.99
C ALA A 373 18.92 -7.78 -11.66
N SER A 374 17.73 -8.34 -11.89
CA SER A 374 16.45 -7.70 -11.53
C SER A 374 16.38 -7.48 -10.01
N ASP A 375 16.69 -8.51 -9.23
CA ASP A 375 16.71 -8.44 -7.77
C ASP A 375 17.66 -7.34 -7.27
N ALA A 376 18.84 -7.21 -7.88
CA ALA A 376 19.81 -6.18 -7.54
C ALA A 376 19.32 -4.75 -7.88
N VAL A 377 18.51 -4.58 -8.92
CA VAL A 377 17.87 -3.28 -9.23
C VAL A 377 16.81 -2.93 -8.19
N ALA A 378 16.04 -3.89 -7.69
CA ALA A 378 15.12 -3.65 -6.57
C ALA A 378 15.87 -3.15 -5.31
N VAL A 379 17.06 -3.71 -5.03
CA VAL A 379 17.95 -3.22 -3.97
C VAL A 379 18.35 -1.76 -4.21
N PHE A 380 18.71 -1.39 -5.45
CA PHE A 380 19.04 0.00 -5.80
C PHE A 380 17.89 0.97 -5.50
N PHE A 381 16.65 0.63 -5.82
CA PHE A 381 15.51 1.52 -5.55
C PHE A 381 15.33 1.80 -4.06
N VAL A 382 15.45 0.79 -3.20
CA VAL A 382 15.36 0.99 -1.74
C VAL A 382 16.53 1.82 -1.23
N LEU A 383 17.76 1.53 -1.66
CA LEU A 383 18.95 2.30 -1.27
C LEU A 383 18.84 3.76 -1.74
N SER A 384 18.34 3.98 -2.95
CA SER A 384 18.08 5.29 -3.52
C SER A 384 17.09 6.07 -2.65
N GLY A 385 15.98 5.46 -2.24
CA GLY A 385 15.02 6.06 -1.30
C GLY A 385 15.65 6.51 0.02
N VAL A 386 16.51 5.67 0.63
CA VAL A 386 17.24 6.02 1.86
C VAL A 386 18.16 7.24 1.64
N VAL A 387 18.99 7.17 0.60
CA VAL A 387 20.01 8.20 0.33
C VAL A 387 19.38 9.53 -0.09
N ILE A 388 18.28 9.50 -0.84
CA ILE A 388 17.58 10.69 -1.31
C ILE A 388 16.79 11.34 -0.18
N ALA A 389 16.19 10.56 0.71
CA ALA A 389 15.56 11.10 1.92
C ALA A 389 16.57 11.85 2.79
N TYR A 390 17.77 11.26 3.00
CA TYR A 390 18.88 11.94 3.67
C TYR A 390 19.34 13.20 2.91
N ALA A 391 19.51 13.10 1.59
CA ALA A 391 19.96 14.23 0.77
C ALA A 391 18.97 15.40 0.79
N ALA A 392 17.66 15.14 0.74
CA ALA A 392 16.65 16.18 0.81
C ALA A 392 16.65 16.93 2.14
N GLN A 393 16.81 16.22 3.26
CA GLN A 393 16.97 16.85 4.58
C GLN A 393 18.25 17.70 4.64
N ARG A 394 19.38 17.17 4.15
CA ARG A 394 20.66 17.90 4.10
C ARG A 394 20.60 19.13 3.20
N ASP A 395 19.90 19.02 2.08
CA ASP A 395 19.83 20.08 1.07
C ASP A 395 18.86 21.19 1.49
N GLY A 396 17.79 20.87 2.22
CA GLY A 396 16.94 21.82 2.96
C GLY A 396 16.03 22.72 2.12
N THR A 397 16.32 22.93 0.83
CA THR A 397 15.52 23.73 -0.10
C THR A 397 15.33 23.05 -1.45
N LEU A 398 14.25 23.38 -2.16
CA LEU A 398 13.97 22.83 -3.50
C LEU A 398 15.11 23.12 -4.49
N GLY A 399 15.61 24.37 -4.52
CA GLY A 399 16.67 24.77 -5.45
C GLY A 399 17.96 23.99 -5.24
N ARG A 400 18.37 23.78 -3.97
CA ARG A 400 19.57 23.02 -3.63
C ARG A 400 19.42 21.53 -3.91
N TYR A 401 18.25 20.98 -3.57
CA TYR A 401 17.91 19.59 -3.89
C TYR A 401 17.96 19.36 -5.41
N ALA A 402 17.25 20.17 -6.19
CA ALA A 402 17.19 20.07 -7.64
C ALA A 402 18.59 20.21 -8.27
N PHE A 403 19.35 21.24 -7.89
CA PHE A 403 20.72 21.44 -8.39
C PHE A 403 21.61 20.22 -8.12
N ASN A 404 21.58 19.69 -6.89
CA ASN A 404 22.40 18.52 -6.55
C ASN A 404 21.96 17.25 -7.29
N ARG A 405 20.65 17.04 -7.49
CA ARG A 405 20.15 15.88 -8.25
C ARG A 405 20.49 15.97 -9.73
N ILE A 406 20.19 17.10 -10.37
CA ILE A 406 20.46 17.34 -11.80
C ILE A 406 21.95 17.19 -12.09
N THR A 407 22.81 17.87 -11.33
CA THR A 407 24.27 17.78 -11.56
C THR A 407 24.81 16.38 -11.31
N ARG A 408 24.25 15.61 -10.36
CA ARG A 408 24.67 14.23 -10.11
C ARG A 408 24.35 13.32 -11.30
N VAL A 409 23.16 13.47 -11.89
CA VAL A 409 22.72 12.65 -13.03
C VAL A 409 23.42 13.09 -14.31
N MET A 410 23.34 14.38 -14.66
CA MET A 410 23.77 14.88 -15.97
C MET A 410 25.28 14.88 -16.19
N SER A 411 26.08 15.04 -15.13
CA SER A 411 27.55 14.98 -15.23
C SER A 411 28.06 13.63 -15.77
N VAL A 412 27.32 12.56 -15.52
CA VAL A 412 27.68 11.19 -15.92
C VAL A 412 26.84 10.75 -17.11
N LEU A 413 25.55 11.08 -17.14
CA LEU A 413 24.63 10.68 -18.21
C LEU A 413 25.00 11.27 -19.57
N ILE A 414 25.33 12.57 -19.65
CA ILE A 414 25.63 13.21 -20.94
C ILE A 414 26.85 12.55 -21.61
N PRO A 415 28.01 12.40 -20.94
CA PRO A 415 29.13 11.69 -21.53
C PRO A 415 28.82 10.21 -21.83
N ALA A 416 27.98 9.55 -21.02
CA ALA A 416 27.61 8.16 -21.25
C ALA A 416 26.76 7.98 -22.51
N LEU A 417 25.80 8.88 -22.76
CA LEU A 417 25.00 8.90 -23.99
C LEU A 417 25.89 9.15 -25.22
N MET A 418 26.85 10.07 -25.12
CA MET A 418 27.81 10.32 -26.21
C MET A 418 28.67 9.09 -26.50
N LEU A 419 29.22 8.44 -25.45
CA LEU A 419 30.01 7.22 -25.64
C LEU A 419 29.16 6.05 -26.12
N THR A 420 27.89 5.96 -25.73
CA THR A 420 26.96 4.96 -26.28
C THR A 420 26.88 5.10 -27.80
N LEU A 421 26.65 6.32 -28.31
CA LEU A 421 26.61 6.57 -29.77
C LEU A 421 27.94 6.22 -30.46
N ILE A 422 29.08 6.57 -29.84
CA ILE A 422 30.40 6.26 -30.40
C ILE A 422 30.64 4.75 -30.43
N PHE A 423 30.34 4.06 -29.33
CA PHE A 423 30.53 2.62 -29.22
C PHE A 423 29.60 1.86 -30.18
N ASP A 424 28.35 2.29 -30.30
CA ASP A 424 27.40 1.71 -31.24
C ASP A 424 27.86 1.93 -32.70
N ALA A 425 28.35 3.12 -33.05
CA ALA A 425 28.89 3.39 -34.38
C ALA A 425 30.15 2.57 -34.70
N MET A 426 31.06 2.41 -33.74
CA MET A 426 32.27 1.59 -33.92
C MET A 426 31.94 0.09 -34.03
N GLY A 427 31.07 -0.41 -33.16
CA GLY A 427 30.72 -1.83 -33.14
C GLY A 427 29.89 -2.24 -34.35
N THR A 428 28.88 -1.46 -34.75
CA THR A 428 28.09 -1.73 -35.97
C THR A 428 28.93 -1.69 -37.24
N ALA A 429 29.99 -0.86 -37.29
CA ALA A 429 30.94 -0.84 -38.39
C ALA A 429 31.90 -2.05 -38.41
N THR A 430 32.12 -2.68 -37.26
CA THR A 430 33.02 -3.84 -37.12
C THR A 430 32.26 -5.14 -37.35
N ASP A 431 31.15 -5.33 -36.65
CA ASP A 431 30.27 -6.49 -36.76
C ASP A 431 28.82 -6.09 -36.44
N MET A 432 28.00 -5.96 -37.49
CA MET A 432 26.57 -5.67 -37.36
C MET A 432 25.79 -6.81 -36.70
N THR A 433 26.29 -8.06 -36.74
CA THR A 433 25.57 -9.21 -36.16
C THR A 433 25.51 -9.15 -34.64
N ALA A 434 26.48 -8.47 -34.00
CA ALA A 434 26.44 -8.14 -32.58
C ALA A 434 25.37 -7.08 -32.21
N TYR A 435 24.78 -6.37 -33.18
CA TYR A 435 23.87 -5.24 -32.95
C TYR A 435 22.45 -5.51 -33.46
N GLN A 436 21.86 -6.63 -33.01
CA GLN A 436 20.48 -7.01 -33.37
C GLN A 436 19.46 -6.75 -32.26
N ALA A 437 18.19 -6.60 -32.65
CA ALA A 437 17.07 -6.60 -31.73
C ALA A 437 17.01 -7.92 -30.94
N PRO A 438 16.61 -7.93 -29.65
CA PRO A 438 16.13 -6.80 -28.85
C PRO A 438 17.23 -6.01 -28.11
N TYR A 439 18.51 -6.29 -28.37
CA TYR A 439 19.63 -5.74 -27.60
C TYR A 439 20.13 -4.38 -28.11
N TYR A 440 19.78 -4.03 -29.34
CA TYR A 440 20.07 -2.75 -29.98
C TYR A 440 18.80 -2.19 -30.61
N GLN A 441 18.63 -0.87 -30.54
CA GLN A 441 17.58 -0.13 -31.24
C GLN A 441 18.19 1.11 -31.90
N GLU A 442 18.09 1.18 -33.23
CA GLU A 442 18.47 2.37 -33.98
C GLU A 442 17.41 3.45 -33.80
N LEU A 443 17.85 4.65 -33.41
CA LEU A 443 17.01 5.83 -33.24
C LEU A 443 17.60 6.99 -34.05
N SER A 444 16.76 7.90 -34.51
CA SER A 444 17.24 9.17 -35.02
C SER A 444 18.02 9.92 -33.92
N LEU A 445 19.08 10.65 -34.30
CA LEU A 445 19.88 11.40 -33.33
C LEU A 445 19.03 12.36 -32.49
N GLY A 446 18.02 13.00 -33.12
CA GLY A 446 17.09 13.88 -32.43
C GLY A 446 16.28 13.18 -31.35
N GLU A 447 15.72 12.01 -31.68
CA GLU A 447 14.95 11.21 -30.71
C GLU A 447 15.83 10.65 -29.59
N PHE A 448 17.00 10.11 -29.93
CA PHE A 448 17.97 9.62 -28.95
C PHE A 448 18.37 10.70 -27.95
N LEU A 449 18.72 11.90 -28.44
CA LEU A 449 19.10 13.03 -27.59
C LEU A 449 17.92 13.53 -26.76
N TRP A 450 16.74 13.69 -27.35
CA TRP A 450 15.53 14.11 -26.62
C TRP A 450 15.21 13.16 -25.47
N ARG A 451 15.09 11.86 -25.76
CA ARG A 451 14.71 10.84 -24.77
C ARG A 451 15.80 10.61 -23.73
N GLY A 452 17.07 10.60 -24.17
CA GLY A 452 18.22 10.44 -23.30
C GLY A 452 18.44 11.61 -22.35
N LEU A 453 18.44 12.86 -22.85
CA LEU A 453 18.70 14.04 -22.03
C LEU A 453 17.55 14.38 -21.07
N THR A 454 16.31 14.06 -21.45
CA THR A 454 15.14 14.23 -20.55
C THR A 454 14.92 13.02 -19.64
N VAL A 455 15.58 11.88 -19.92
CA VAL A 455 15.41 10.61 -19.22
C VAL A 455 13.97 10.09 -19.25
N THR A 456 13.23 10.41 -20.32
CA THR A 456 11.80 10.08 -20.49
C THR A 456 11.57 8.88 -21.39
N ASN A 457 12.62 8.15 -21.77
CA ASN A 457 12.54 7.03 -22.73
C ASN A 457 11.56 5.91 -22.35
N LEU A 458 11.10 5.84 -21.08
CA LEU A 458 10.08 4.89 -20.60
C LEU A 458 8.85 5.52 -19.94
N TRP A 459 8.65 6.82 -20.09
CA TRP A 459 7.51 7.51 -19.50
C TRP A 459 6.30 7.39 -20.43
N THR A 460 5.13 7.03 -19.90
CA THR A 460 3.90 6.84 -20.69
C THR A 460 3.46 8.11 -21.42
N GLY A 461 3.74 9.29 -20.87
CA GLY A 461 3.42 10.59 -21.49
C GLY A 461 4.28 10.93 -22.72
N THR A 462 5.19 10.04 -23.13
CA THR A 462 6.05 10.21 -24.30
C THR A 462 5.80 9.02 -25.24
N SER A 463 5.47 9.29 -26.52
CA SER A 463 4.97 8.30 -27.49
C SER A 463 5.89 7.09 -27.63
N ASP A 464 5.44 5.93 -27.17
CA ASP A 464 6.16 4.65 -27.14
C ASP A 464 7.46 4.61 -26.31
N TRP A 465 7.78 3.42 -25.80
CA TRP A 465 9.00 3.13 -25.05
C TRP A 465 10.16 2.84 -25.98
N VAL A 466 11.32 3.42 -25.68
CA VAL A 466 12.51 3.28 -26.52
C VAL A 466 13.74 2.88 -25.72
N ARG A 467 14.54 1.98 -26.31
CA ARG A 467 15.90 1.68 -25.89
C ARG A 467 16.85 2.69 -26.55
N LEU A 468 17.79 3.23 -25.77
CA LEU A 468 18.76 4.20 -26.26
C LEU A 468 19.98 3.47 -26.84
N GLY A 469 19.93 3.11 -28.12
CA GLY A 469 21.01 2.37 -28.79
C GLY A 469 21.18 1.00 -28.17
N THR A 470 22.41 0.65 -27.76
CA THR A 470 22.65 -0.55 -26.93
C THR A 470 22.29 -0.37 -25.46
N ASN A 471 22.12 0.86 -24.97
CA ASN A 471 22.06 1.15 -23.53
C ASN A 471 20.67 0.92 -22.89
N GLY A 472 20.23 -0.33 -22.89
CA GLY A 472 19.02 -0.79 -22.20
C GLY A 472 18.98 -0.49 -20.69
N PRO A 473 20.09 -0.66 -19.92
CA PRO A 473 20.08 -0.46 -18.47
C PRO A 473 19.72 0.96 -17.99
N ILE A 474 19.74 1.98 -18.87
CA ILE A 474 19.22 3.33 -18.57
C ILE A 474 17.76 3.32 -18.13
N TRP A 475 17.00 2.26 -18.41
CA TRP A 475 15.60 2.13 -18.01
C TRP A 475 15.33 2.50 -16.55
N SER A 476 16.17 2.03 -15.61
CA SER A 476 15.93 2.27 -14.18
C SER A 476 16.24 3.72 -13.79
N LEU A 477 17.15 4.39 -14.51
CA LEU A 477 17.43 5.81 -14.31
C LEU A 477 16.22 6.67 -14.70
N SER A 478 15.49 6.28 -15.75
CA SER A 478 14.21 6.92 -16.12
C SER A 478 13.19 6.85 -14.98
N TYR A 479 13.15 5.73 -14.25
CA TYR A 479 12.28 5.57 -13.09
C TYR A 479 12.80 6.35 -11.88
N GLU A 480 14.11 6.29 -11.58
CA GLU A 480 14.69 7.02 -10.46
C GLU A 480 14.50 8.54 -10.58
N VAL A 481 14.69 9.11 -11.78
CA VAL A 481 14.47 10.54 -12.01
C VAL A 481 13.00 10.92 -11.77
N ALA A 482 12.05 10.07 -12.18
CA ALA A 482 10.64 10.26 -11.85
C ALA A 482 10.42 10.28 -10.32
N PHE A 483 11.04 9.35 -9.60
CA PHE A 483 10.93 9.28 -8.13
C PHE A 483 11.53 10.52 -7.47
N TYR A 484 12.66 11.04 -7.98
CA TYR A 484 13.29 12.25 -7.45
C TYR A 484 12.40 13.48 -7.61
N LEU A 485 11.70 13.59 -8.74
CA LEU A 485 10.77 14.70 -9.03
C LEU A 485 9.52 14.61 -8.16
N ILE A 486 8.90 13.43 -8.07
CA ILE A 486 7.73 13.18 -7.22
C ILE A 486 8.07 13.47 -5.76
N PHE A 487 9.19 12.93 -5.27
CA PHE A 487 9.64 13.15 -3.89
C PHE A 487 9.96 14.62 -3.63
N GLY A 488 10.64 15.30 -4.55
CA GLY A 488 10.93 16.74 -4.44
C GLY A 488 9.65 17.57 -4.35
N ALA A 489 8.64 17.25 -5.17
CA ALA A 489 7.34 17.90 -5.12
C ALA A 489 6.62 17.67 -3.77
N VAL A 490 6.64 16.44 -3.25
CA VAL A 490 6.07 16.12 -1.91
C VAL A 490 6.77 16.90 -0.80
N MET A 491 8.10 17.01 -0.86
CA MET A 491 8.91 17.55 0.23
C MET A 491 8.95 19.07 0.27
N PHE A 492 9.00 19.73 -0.89
CA PHE A 492 9.31 21.15 -0.95
C PHE A 492 8.20 22.04 -1.52
N LEU A 493 7.17 21.46 -2.15
CA LEU A 493 6.01 22.22 -2.64
C LEU A 493 4.84 22.14 -1.65
N ASN A 494 3.95 23.14 -1.70
CA ASN A 494 2.78 23.22 -0.81
C ASN A 494 1.52 23.64 -1.59
N GLY A 495 0.35 23.42 -0.99
CA GLY A 495 -0.95 23.88 -1.51
C GLY A 495 -1.32 23.28 -2.87
N ALA A 496 -2.02 24.08 -3.69
CA ALA A 496 -2.51 23.68 -5.01
C ALA A 496 -1.38 23.36 -6.00
N LEU A 497 -0.25 24.07 -5.92
CA LEU A 497 0.91 23.83 -6.79
C LEU A 497 1.49 22.43 -6.61
N ARG A 498 1.59 21.95 -5.35
CA ARG A 498 2.01 20.57 -5.07
C ARG A 498 1.08 19.57 -5.73
N LEU A 499 -0.23 19.76 -5.59
CA LEU A 499 -1.22 18.85 -6.15
C LEU A 499 -1.15 18.84 -7.69
N ALA A 500 -1.10 20.01 -8.33
CA ALA A 500 -0.99 20.12 -9.78
C ALA A 500 0.27 19.42 -10.32
N VAL A 501 1.45 19.70 -9.73
CA VAL A 501 2.71 19.08 -10.14
C VAL A 501 2.68 17.56 -9.94
N LEU A 502 2.15 17.07 -8.81
CA LEU A 502 2.06 15.63 -8.56
C LEU A 502 1.12 14.93 -9.55
N LEU A 503 -0.06 15.50 -9.84
CA LEU A 503 -0.98 14.95 -10.82
C LEU A 503 -0.35 14.90 -12.21
N THR A 504 0.33 15.98 -12.63
CA THR A 504 1.05 16.01 -13.91
C THR A 504 2.15 14.95 -13.96
N LEU A 505 2.96 14.83 -12.92
CA LEU A 505 4.05 13.84 -12.87
C LEU A 505 3.50 12.41 -12.91
N VAL A 506 2.46 12.10 -12.13
CA VAL A 506 1.82 10.77 -12.13
C VAL A 506 1.30 10.40 -13.52
N LEU A 507 0.66 11.35 -14.22
CA LEU A 507 0.16 11.12 -15.58
C LEU A 507 1.28 10.93 -16.60
N LEU A 508 2.34 11.73 -16.53
CA LEU A 508 3.46 11.66 -17.49
C LEU A 508 4.32 10.40 -17.27
N VAL A 509 4.61 10.07 -16.02
CA VAL A 509 5.47 8.94 -15.65
C VAL A 509 4.79 7.61 -15.98
N GLY A 510 3.52 7.48 -15.60
CA GLY A 510 2.67 6.35 -15.94
C GLY A 510 2.90 5.07 -15.12
N PRO A 511 2.07 4.03 -15.37
CA PRO A 511 1.97 2.86 -14.50
C PRO A 511 3.26 2.04 -14.30
N PRO A 512 4.10 1.77 -15.32
CA PRO A 512 5.31 0.95 -15.15
C PRO A 512 6.24 1.49 -14.07
N ALA A 513 6.61 2.76 -14.15
CA ALA A 513 7.50 3.39 -13.18
C ALA A 513 6.82 3.53 -11.81
N LEU A 514 5.54 3.93 -11.78
CA LEU A 514 4.79 4.09 -10.52
C LEU A 514 4.61 2.76 -9.77
N ALA A 515 4.61 1.62 -10.45
CA ALA A 515 4.53 0.31 -9.81
C ALA A 515 5.69 0.04 -8.85
N LEU A 516 6.89 0.57 -9.13
CA LEU A 516 8.08 0.41 -8.27
C LEU A 516 8.31 1.56 -7.28
N LEU A 517 7.51 2.63 -7.38
CA LEU A 517 7.56 3.76 -6.45
C LEU A 517 7.35 3.34 -4.98
N PRO A 518 6.48 2.37 -4.62
CA PRO A 518 6.37 1.85 -3.25
C PRO A 518 7.67 1.26 -2.71
N ALA A 519 8.40 0.47 -3.51
CA ALA A 519 9.70 -0.09 -3.12
C ALA A 519 10.72 1.02 -2.81
N TRP A 520 10.74 2.07 -3.64
CA TRP A 520 11.56 3.25 -3.39
C TRP A 520 11.16 4.00 -2.10
N TRP A 521 9.86 4.19 -1.85
CA TRP A 521 9.35 4.81 -0.63
C TRP A 521 9.63 4.02 0.64
N ILE A 522 9.70 2.69 0.57
CA ILE A 522 10.15 1.85 1.68
C ILE A 522 11.56 2.28 2.13
N GLY A 523 12.45 2.64 1.20
CA GLY A 523 13.75 3.22 1.51
C GLY A 523 13.65 4.55 2.27
N VAL A 524 12.77 5.45 1.84
CA VAL A 524 12.49 6.71 2.56
C VAL A 524 11.97 6.43 3.97
N TRP A 525 11.10 5.42 4.11
CA TRP A 525 10.54 5.01 5.38
C TRP A 525 11.63 4.48 6.33
N VAL A 526 12.56 3.66 5.84
CA VAL A 526 13.73 3.19 6.61
C VAL A 526 14.54 4.37 7.14
N TRP A 527 14.83 5.37 6.30
CA TRP A 527 15.58 6.54 6.74
C TRP A 527 14.89 7.30 7.88
N ARG A 528 13.56 7.42 7.84
CA ARG A 528 12.77 8.17 8.83
C ARG A 528 12.49 7.43 10.13
N HIS A 529 12.36 6.11 10.10
CA HIS A 529 11.80 5.35 11.23
C HIS A 529 12.74 4.30 11.83
N ALA A 530 13.88 3.99 11.19
CA ALA A 530 14.75 2.91 11.66
C ALA A 530 15.33 3.11 13.08
N SER A 531 15.57 4.36 13.51
CA SER A 531 15.99 4.65 14.90
C SER A 531 14.92 4.26 15.90
N VAL A 532 13.69 4.76 15.71
CA VAL A 532 12.55 4.51 16.60
C VAL A 532 12.24 3.02 16.76
N LEU A 533 12.38 2.23 15.69
CA LEU A 533 12.08 0.79 15.69
C LEU A 533 13.12 -0.07 16.44
N THR A 534 14.28 0.49 16.73
CA THR A 534 15.40 -0.23 17.36
C THR A 534 15.86 0.39 18.67
N ASP A 535 15.50 1.65 18.95
CA ASP A 535 15.79 2.33 20.22
C ASP A 535 14.99 1.67 21.36
N GLY A 536 15.70 1.22 22.41
CA GLY A 536 15.12 0.49 23.55
C GLY A 536 15.02 -1.03 23.38
N HIS A 537 15.46 -1.58 22.25
CA HIS A 537 15.49 -3.02 22.00
C HIS A 537 16.93 -3.59 21.99
N GLY A 538 17.12 -4.80 22.50
CA GLY A 538 18.45 -5.42 22.63
C GLY A 538 19.09 -5.84 21.29
N GLN A 539 20.42 -6.03 21.28
CA GLN A 539 21.20 -6.39 20.08
C GLN A 539 20.70 -7.64 19.35
N GLY A 540 20.11 -8.61 20.06
CA GLY A 540 19.54 -9.82 19.46
C GLY A 540 18.44 -9.53 18.44
N ARG A 541 17.56 -8.54 18.71
CA ARG A 541 16.51 -8.14 17.76
C ARG A 541 17.10 -7.49 16.51
N ALA A 542 18.14 -6.67 16.67
CA ALA A 542 18.82 -6.03 15.54
C ALA A 542 19.50 -7.06 14.63
N TRP A 543 20.14 -8.09 15.20
CA TRP A 543 20.69 -9.22 14.44
C TRP A 543 19.62 -10.06 13.75
N PHE A 544 18.51 -10.35 14.43
CA PHE A 544 17.38 -11.06 13.82
C PHE A 544 16.81 -10.30 12.62
N LEU A 545 16.64 -8.99 12.73
CA LEU A 545 16.19 -8.15 11.61
C LEU A 545 17.23 -8.06 10.49
N ALA A 546 18.52 -7.92 10.83
CA ALA A 546 19.60 -7.80 9.86
C ALA A 546 19.84 -9.10 9.07
N VAL A 547 19.92 -10.24 9.74
CA VAL A 547 20.29 -11.52 9.11
C VAL A 547 19.06 -12.35 8.78
N GLY A 548 18.09 -12.42 9.69
CA GLY A 548 16.89 -13.23 9.51
C GLY A 548 16.05 -12.80 8.30
N SER A 549 15.97 -11.50 8.00
CA SER A 549 15.25 -11.03 6.81
C SER A 549 15.94 -11.42 5.49
N ILE A 550 17.27 -11.47 5.48
CA ILE A 550 18.05 -11.91 4.31
C ILE A 550 17.97 -13.43 4.14
N VAL A 551 18.06 -14.18 5.23
CA VAL A 551 17.85 -15.64 5.20
C VAL A 551 16.45 -15.97 4.69
N ALA A 552 15.41 -15.28 5.19
CA ALA A 552 14.05 -15.43 4.69
C ALA A 552 13.95 -15.08 3.19
N LEU A 553 14.59 -13.99 2.75
CA LEU A 553 14.62 -13.62 1.34
C LEU A 553 15.25 -14.70 0.46
N VAL A 554 16.39 -15.25 0.88
CA VAL A 554 17.07 -16.33 0.15
C VAL A 554 16.21 -17.60 0.14
N MET A 555 15.60 -17.97 1.26
CA MET A 555 14.68 -19.11 1.32
C MET A 555 13.48 -18.93 0.38
N MET A 556 12.91 -17.73 0.31
CA MET A 556 11.83 -17.41 -0.63
C MET A 556 12.32 -17.38 -2.08
N LYS A 557 13.56 -16.93 -2.35
CA LYS A 557 14.13 -16.90 -3.71
C LYS A 557 14.34 -18.30 -4.27
N VAL A 558 14.72 -19.25 -3.43
CA VAL A 558 14.96 -20.65 -3.81
C VAL A 558 13.66 -21.46 -3.93
N SER A 559 12.52 -20.92 -3.47
CA SER A 559 11.20 -21.53 -3.64
C SER A 559 10.49 -21.05 -4.91
N SER A 560 9.28 -21.52 -5.16
CA SER A 560 8.45 -21.09 -6.30
C SER A 560 7.85 -19.69 -6.16
N ILE A 561 8.01 -19.05 -5.00
CA ILE A 561 7.34 -17.78 -4.66
C ILE A 561 7.56 -16.67 -5.71
N PRO A 562 8.76 -16.40 -6.23
CA PRO A 562 8.95 -15.36 -7.23
C PRO A 562 8.10 -15.58 -8.48
N ALA A 563 8.11 -16.82 -9.01
CA ALA A 563 7.33 -17.20 -10.19
C ALA A 563 5.82 -17.19 -9.92
N ASP A 564 5.39 -17.62 -8.72
CA ASP A 564 3.98 -17.60 -8.31
C ASP A 564 3.44 -16.17 -8.24
N LEU A 565 4.25 -15.23 -7.74
CA LEU A 565 3.92 -13.81 -7.64
C LEU A 565 3.88 -13.13 -9.01
N GLU A 566 4.83 -13.41 -9.90
CA GLU A 566 4.78 -12.91 -11.28
C GLU A 566 3.56 -13.47 -12.02
N GLY A 567 3.29 -14.77 -11.88
CA GLY A 567 2.10 -15.41 -12.44
C GLY A 567 0.79 -14.82 -11.91
N PHE A 568 0.77 -14.38 -10.64
CA PHE A 568 -0.38 -13.63 -10.10
C PHE A 568 -0.53 -12.27 -10.79
N THR A 569 0.55 -11.51 -10.97
CA THR A 569 0.53 -10.25 -11.72
C THR A 569 0.05 -10.44 -13.16
N ALA A 570 0.52 -11.49 -13.84
CA ALA A 570 0.09 -11.84 -15.20
C ALA A 570 -1.42 -12.11 -15.27
N ARG A 571 -1.97 -12.88 -14.32
CA ARG A 571 -3.41 -13.17 -14.25
C ARG A 571 -4.26 -11.92 -13.96
N MET A 572 -3.78 -11.02 -13.11
CA MET A 572 -4.49 -9.78 -12.76
C MET A 572 -4.61 -8.79 -13.92
N LEU A 573 -3.67 -8.82 -14.88
CA LEU A 573 -3.66 -7.93 -16.03
C LEU A 573 -4.28 -8.55 -17.29
N ALA A 574 -4.68 -9.82 -17.24
CA ALA A 574 -5.36 -10.48 -18.35
C ALA A 574 -6.66 -9.73 -18.77
N PRO A 575 -6.96 -9.62 -20.08
CA PRO A 575 -6.29 -10.27 -21.21
C PRO A 575 -5.04 -9.55 -21.75
N TYR A 576 -4.60 -8.46 -21.11
CA TYR A 576 -3.41 -7.73 -21.54
C TYR A 576 -2.13 -8.45 -21.07
N ASP A 577 -1.10 -8.43 -21.91
CA ASP A 577 0.20 -8.93 -21.51
C ASP A 577 0.81 -8.01 -20.45
N HIS A 578 1.05 -8.54 -19.25
CA HIS A 578 1.68 -7.82 -18.16
C HIS A 578 3.09 -7.30 -18.49
N HIS A 579 3.87 -7.96 -19.35
CA HIS A 579 5.17 -7.43 -19.79
C HIS A 579 4.97 -6.19 -20.67
N ALA A 580 3.93 -6.18 -21.50
CA ALA A 580 3.57 -5.01 -22.31
C ALA A 580 2.95 -3.87 -21.49
N VAL A 581 2.35 -4.14 -20.32
CA VAL A 581 1.76 -3.11 -19.45
C VAL A 581 2.76 -2.55 -18.44
N LEU A 582 3.63 -3.40 -17.87
CA LEU A 582 4.52 -3.06 -16.76
C LEU A 582 6.00 -2.98 -17.16
N VAL A 583 6.39 -3.43 -18.35
CA VAL A 583 7.78 -3.39 -18.85
C VAL A 583 8.72 -4.09 -17.88
N TYR A 584 9.65 -3.35 -17.28
CA TYR A 584 10.63 -3.80 -16.30
C TYR A 584 10.05 -3.89 -14.87
N SER A 585 8.77 -3.59 -14.69
CA SER A 585 8.04 -3.69 -13.42
C SER A 585 7.09 -4.89 -13.37
N ASN A 586 7.20 -5.84 -14.31
CA ASN A 586 6.39 -7.06 -14.37
C ASN A 586 6.49 -7.90 -13.07
N GLU A 587 7.62 -7.85 -12.38
CA GLU A 587 7.85 -8.56 -11.10
C GLU A 587 7.51 -7.70 -9.86
N VAL A 588 6.59 -6.73 -9.96
CA VAL A 588 6.31 -5.72 -8.90
C VAL A 588 6.07 -6.32 -7.51
N LEU A 589 5.38 -7.46 -7.43
CA LEU A 589 5.08 -8.12 -6.16
C LEU A 589 6.33 -8.74 -5.54
N TRP A 590 7.16 -9.42 -6.34
CA TRP A 590 8.43 -9.96 -5.89
C TRP A 590 9.41 -8.85 -5.48
N ASN A 591 9.48 -7.77 -6.27
CA ASN A 591 10.26 -6.58 -5.95
C ASN A 591 9.82 -5.93 -4.62
N THR A 592 8.53 -5.99 -4.30
CA THR A 592 8.00 -5.52 -3.01
C THR A 592 8.47 -6.41 -1.85
N VAL A 593 8.52 -7.73 -2.03
CA VAL A 593 9.07 -8.66 -1.03
C VAL A 593 10.56 -8.38 -0.78
N ILE A 594 11.36 -8.22 -1.84
CA ILE A 594 12.77 -7.80 -1.72
C ILE A 594 12.87 -6.50 -0.93
N ALA A 595 12.05 -5.51 -1.27
CA ALA A 595 12.09 -4.20 -0.62
C ALA A 595 11.77 -4.28 0.88
N LEU A 596 10.79 -5.07 1.28
CA LEU A 596 10.42 -5.29 2.68
C LEU A 596 11.54 -6.02 3.45
N CYS A 597 12.08 -7.11 2.90
CA CYS A 597 13.18 -7.85 3.53
C CYS A 597 14.44 -6.97 3.67
N LEU A 598 14.76 -6.19 2.64
CA LEU A 598 15.87 -5.24 2.66
C LEU A 598 15.61 -4.10 3.65
N ALA A 599 14.37 -3.63 3.81
CA ALA A 599 14.04 -2.61 4.80
C ALA A 599 14.29 -3.10 6.22
N LEU A 600 13.83 -4.31 6.55
CA LEU A 600 14.10 -4.95 7.84
C LEU A 600 15.61 -5.12 8.06
N HIS A 601 16.33 -5.54 7.01
CA HIS A 601 17.78 -5.67 7.03
C HIS A 601 18.45 -4.34 7.38
N LEU A 602 18.10 -3.26 6.67
CA LEU A 602 18.67 -1.93 6.88
C LEU A 602 18.29 -1.33 8.23
N VAL A 603 17.09 -1.62 8.76
CA VAL A 603 16.69 -1.25 10.13
C VAL A 603 17.61 -1.91 11.15
N GLY A 604 17.86 -3.22 11.02
CA GLY A 604 18.78 -3.96 11.89
C GLY A 604 20.22 -3.45 11.78
N ILE A 605 20.74 -3.30 10.55
CA ILE A 605 22.11 -2.83 10.31
C ILE A 605 22.31 -1.41 10.82
N ARG A 606 21.33 -0.51 10.67
CA ARG A 606 21.46 0.86 11.18
C ARG A 606 21.71 0.89 12.69
N HIS A 607 21.08 -0.01 13.44
CA HIS A 607 21.32 -0.14 14.87
C HIS A 607 22.70 -0.75 15.17
N LEU A 608 23.05 -1.86 14.51
CA LEU A 608 24.32 -2.56 14.71
C LEU A 608 25.53 -1.69 14.33
N ALA A 609 25.39 -0.89 13.28
CA ALA A 609 26.45 -0.05 12.74
C ALA A 609 26.68 1.25 13.55
N ARG A 610 25.92 1.51 14.63
CA ARG A 610 26.17 2.64 15.54
C ARG A 610 27.46 2.49 16.32
N THR A 611 27.81 1.25 16.68
CA THR A 611 29.01 0.93 17.47
C THR A 611 30.23 0.61 16.62
N TRP A 612 30.11 0.65 15.29
CA TRP A 612 31.23 0.42 14.39
C TRP A 612 32.24 1.57 14.55
N PRO A 613 33.51 1.28 14.91
CA PRO A 613 34.47 2.33 15.21
C PRO A 613 34.66 3.29 14.04
N GLU A 614 34.66 4.59 14.35
CA GLU A 614 35.04 5.65 13.39
C GLU A 614 36.52 5.58 12.98
N ARG A 615 37.36 4.97 13.82
CA ARG A 615 38.81 5.05 13.69
C ARG A 615 39.40 3.84 12.96
N GLN A 616 40.21 4.19 11.96
CA GLN A 616 40.91 3.35 10.98
C GLN A 616 40.02 2.88 9.83
N GLU A 617 39.92 3.71 8.78
CA GLU A 617 39.59 3.25 7.42
C GLU A 617 40.63 2.20 7.00
N LYS A 618 40.41 0.95 7.40
CA LYS A 618 41.16 -0.21 6.91
C LYS A 618 41.10 -0.21 5.38
N ALA A 619 42.11 -0.78 4.74
CA ALA A 619 42.18 -0.88 3.27
C ALA A 619 40.86 -1.36 2.63
N PHE A 620 40.15 -2.27 3.29
CA PHE A 620 38.84 -2.78 2.85
C PHE A 620 37.75 -1.70 2.72
N ALA A 621 37.62 -0.79 3.68
CA ALA A 621 36.62 0.28 3.63
C ALA A 621 36.93 1.27 2.48
N LYS A 622 38.22 1.56 2.26
CA LYS A 622 38.67 2.40 1.15
C LYS A 622 38.34 1.76 -0.21
N SER A 623 38.56 0.46 -0.34
CA SER A 623 38.20 -0.29 -1.56
C SER A 623 36.69 -0.26 -1.83
N ILE A 624 35.85 -0.52 -0.81
CA ILE A 624 34.39 -0.43 -0.95
C ILE A 624 33.96 0.96 -1.44
N ARG A 625 34.45 2.01 -0.78
CA ARG A 625 34.11 3.39 -1.15
C ARG A 625 34.60 3.75 -2.55
N TRP A 626 35.76 3.24 -2.96
CA TRP A 626 36.30 3.47 -4.30
C TRP A 626 35.45 2.81 -5.40
N ILE A 627 34.99 1.58 -5.17
CA ILE A 627 34.09 0.86 -6.08
C ILE A 627 32.71 1.54 -6.09
N ALA A 628 32.13 1.79 -4.93
CA ALA A 628 30.83 2.45 -4.79
C ALA A 628 30.82 3.88 -5.37
N GLY A 629 31.96 4.58 -5.32
CA GLY A 629 32.15 5.90 -5.92
C GLY A 629 32.24 5.89 -7.46
N GLY A 630 32.24 4.71 -8.09
CA GLY A 630 32.10 4.54 -9.55
C GLY A 630 30.90 3.69 -9.93
N SER A 631 29.99 3.39 -9.00
CA SER A 631 28.88 2.46 -9.26
C SER A 631 27.88 3.04 -10.26
N PHE A 632 27.69 4.35 -10.31
CA PHE A 632 26.76 4.98 -11.26
C PHE A 632 27.31 4.94 -12.69
N SER A 633 28.62 5.17 -12.84
CA SER A 633 29.35 5.01 -14.09
C SER A 633 29.31 3.57 -14.57
N LEU A 634 29.58 2.60 -13.67
CA LEU A 634 29.47 1.18 -13.98
C LEU A 634 28.05 0.86 -14.48
N TYR A 635 27.02 1.39 -13.81
CA TYR A 635 25.63 1.20 -14.17
C TYR A 635 25.29 1.71 -15.58
N LEU A 636 25.82 2.87 -15.99
CA LEU A 636 25.51 3.48 -17.30
C LEU A 636 26.38 3.00 -18.45
N MET A 637 27.62 2.59 -18.18
CA MET A 637 28.60 2.31 -19.24
C MET A 637 28.85 0.82 -19.49
N HIS A 638 28.49 -0.07 -18.57
CA HIS A 638 28.85 -1.49 -18.73
C HIS A 638 28.26 -2.10 -20.00
N TYR A 639 26.99 -1.81 -20.30
CA TYR A 639 26.29 -2.51 -21.37
C TYR A 639 26.72 -2.05 -22.78
N PRO A 640 26.84 -0.73 -23.08
CA PRO A 640 27.48 -0.30 -24.32
C PRO A 640 28.92 -0.80 -24.46
N THR A 641 29.66 -0.88 -23.35
CA THR A 641 31.03 -1.40 -23.36
C THR A 641 31.07 -2.89 -23.68
N LEU A 642 30.19 -3.69 -23.08
CA LEU A 642 30.06 -5.12 -23.40
C LEU A 642 29.78 -5.32 -24.89
N HIS A 643 28.85 -4.57 -25.47
CA HIS A 643 28.54 -4.64 -26.90
C HIS A 643 29.73 -4.29 -27.81
N LEU A 644 30.45 -3.21 -27.49
CA LEU A 644 31.64 -2.85 -28.26
C LEU A 644 32.70 -3.96 -28.18
N LEU A 645 32.98 -4.45 -26.98
CA LEU A 645 34.00 -5.49 -26.76
C LEU A 645 33.60 -6.81 -27.43
N ASP A 646 32.32 -7.19 -27.37
CA ASP A 646 31.77 -8.36 -28.06
C ASP A 646 32.01 -8.30 -29.58
N SER A 647 31.82 -7.12 -30.18
CA SER A 647 32.05 -6.93 -31.62
C SER A 647 33.53 -6.81 -32.04
N THR A 648 34.46 -6.64 -31.09
CA THR A 648 35.86 -6.30 -31.39
C THR A 648 36.88 -7.30 -30.84
N LEU A 649 36.56 -8.03 -29.77
CA LEU A 649 37.41 -9.06 -29.20
C LEU A 649 37.17 -10.39 -29.94
N PRO A 650 38.22 -11.11 -30.34
CA PRO A 650 38.06 -12.44 -30.91
C PRO A 650 37.52 -13.42 -29.86
N GLU A 651 36.41 -14.09 -30.14
CA GLU A 651 35.85 -15.14 -29.25
C GLU A 651 36.84 -16.30 -29.00
N THR A 652 37.80 -16.50 -29.91
CA THR A 652 38.86 -17.51 -29.80
C THR A 652 39.97 -17.14 -28.80
N LEU A 653 39.92 -15.96 -28.20
CA LEU A 653 40.91 -15.49 -27.23
C LEU A 653 40.90 -16.36 -25.97
N PRO A 654 42.03 -16.97 -25.55
CA PRO A 654 42.09 -17.72 -24.30
C PRO A 654 41.70 -16.84 -23.11
N GLY A 655 40.71 -17.29 -22.34
CA GLY A 655 40.17 -16.51 -21.22
C GLY A 655 39.30 -15.32 -21.66
N TYR A 656 38.65 -15.39 -22.82
CA TYR A 656 37.73 -14.37 -23.36
C TYR A 656 36.83 -13.73 -22.29
N ASN A 657 36.11 -14.54 -21.51
CA ASN A 657 35.21 -14.06 -20.45
C ASN A 657 35.93 -13.17 -19.42
N LEU A 658 37.17 -13.51 -19.05
CA LEU A 658 37.96 -12.71 -18.11
C LEU A 658 38.39 -11.37 -18.74
N TRP A 659 38.81 -11.40 -20.01
CA TRP A 659 39.13 -10.18 -20.75
C TRP A 659 37.92 -9.26 -20.90
N LEU A 660 36.76 -9.82 -21.27
CA LEU A 660 35.50 -9.09 -21.41
C LEU A 660 35.11 -8.39 -20.10
N LEU A 661 35.20 -9.10 -18.97
CA LEU A 661 34.92 -8.54 -17.66
C LEU A 661 35.92 -7.44 -17.26
N MET A 662 37.22 -7.73 -17.37
CA MET A 662 38.28 -6.81 -16.90
C MET A 662 38.36 -5.55 -17.74
N LEU A 663 38.18 -5.63 -19.06
CA LEU A 663 38.14 -4.48 -19.95
C LEU A 663 36.88 -3.64 -19.72
N THR A 664 35.71 -4.29 -19.56
CA THR A 664 34.46 -3.60 -19.19
C THR A 664 34.62 -2.81 -17.89
N LEU A 665 35.14 -3.45 -16.84
CA LEU A 665 35.39 -2.79 -15.55
C LEU A 665 36.40 -1.64 -15.69
N SER A 666 37.48 -1.85 -16.45
CA SER A 666 38.52 -0.84 -16.66
C SER A 666 37.97 0.41 -17.34
N ILE A 667 37.18 0.24 -18.41
CA ILE A 667 36.54 1.34 -19.14
C ILE A 667 35.53 2.05 -18.23
N CYS A 668 34.69 1.31 -17.51
CA CYS A 668 33.70 1.89 -16.59
C CYS A 668 34.35 2.70 -15.46
N PHE A 669 35.44 2.21 -14.85
CA PHE A 669 36.13 2.93 -13.79
C PHE A 669 37.01 4.08 -14.30
N ALA A 670 37.56 3.98 -15.51
CA ALA A 670 38.20 5.11 -16.18
C ALA A 670 37.18 6.23 -16.44
N PHE A 671 36.01 5.87 -16.95
CA PHE A 671 34.89 6.79 -17.11
C PHE A 671 34.46 7.41 -15.77
N ALA A 672 34.36 6.62 -14.71
CA ALA A 672 34.06 7.12 -13.37
C ALA A 672 35.10 8.12 -12.84
N ALA A 673 36.38 7.91 -13.14
CA ALA A 673 37.45 8.82 -12.74
C ALA A 673 37.33 10.19 -13.43
N LEU A 674 36.82 10.23 -14.67
CA LEU A 674 36.68 11.45 -15.45
C LEU A 674 35.38 12.22 -15.17
N PHE A 675 34.27 11.51 -14.95
CA PHE A 675 32.94 12.15 -14.96
C PHE A 675 32.19 12.04 -13.63
N GLU A 676 32.37 10.97 -12.86
CA GLU A 676 31.62 10.77 -11.61
C GLU A 676 32.36 11.27 -10.36
N ARG A 677 33.63 10.88 -10.20
CA ARG A 677 34.46 11.25 -9.04
C ARG A 677 34.74 12.76 -8.91
N PRO A 678 34.92 13.55 -9.98
CA PRO A 678 35.18 14.98 -9.88
C PRO A 678 33.91 15.84 -9.72
N ILE A 679 32.73 15.23 -9.43
CA ILE A 679 31.45 15.94 -9.31
C ILE A 679 31.48 17.19 -8.42
N LYS A 680 32.30 17.21 -7.36
CA LYS A 680 32.46 18.39 -6.50
C LYS A 680 33.07 19.57 -7.25
N GLN A 681 34.13 19.33 -8.02
CA GLN A 681 34.80 20.34 -8.83
C GLN A 681 33.86 20.86 -9.92
N TYR A 682 33.13 19.96 -10.58
CA TYR A 682 32.13 20.32 -11.59
C TYR A 682 31.03 21.23 -11.02
N ARG A 683 30.48 20.90 -9.84
CA ARG A 683 29.47 21.74 -9.16
C ARG A 683 30.02 23.11 -8.79
N THR A 684 31.25 23.19 -8.27
CA THR A 684 31.88 24.48 -7.96
C THR A 684 32.07 25.33 -9.21
N ALA A 685 32.50 24.73 -10.33
CA ALA A 685 32.64 25.46 -11.59
C ALA A 685 31.29 26.00 -12.10
N LEU A 686 30.22 25.17 -12.08
CA LEU A 686 28.87 25.60 -12.47
C LEU A 686 28.33 26.71 -11.57
N MET A 687 28.55 26.62 -10.26
CA MET A 687 28.14 27.69 -9.33
C MET A 687 28.82 29.02 -9.67
N ASN A 688 30.14 28.99 -9.91
CA ASN A 688 30.89 30.20 -10.28
C ASN A 688 30.38 30.83 -11.59
N VAL A 689 29.93 30.01 -12.55
CA VAL A 689 29.30 30.50 -13.79
C VAL A 689 27.91 31.06 -13.51
N TRP A 690 27.10 30.37 -12.72
CA TRP A 690 25.75 30.83 -12.35
C TRP A 690 25.77 32.17 -11.60
N GLU A 691 26.67 32.32 -10.64
CA GLU A 691 26.84 33.56 -9.87
C GLU A 691 27.23 34.75 -10.76
N LYS A 692 27.96 34.50 -11.85
CA LYS A 692 28.29 35.53 -12.86
C LYS A 692 27.11 35.88 -13.77
N LEU A 693 26.30 34.90 -14.16
CA LEU A 693 25.19 35.09 -15.11
C LEU A 693 23.91 35.61 -14.45
N ALA A 694 23.68 35.28 -13.17
CA ALA A 694 22.45 35.63 -12.45
C ALA A 694 22.75 36.08 -11.00
N PRO A 695 23.49 37.19 -10.79
CA PRO A 695 23.95 37.64 -9.47
C PRO A 695 22.81 37.95 -8.49
N HIS A 696 21.60 38.21 -8.98
CA HIS A 696 20.42 38.55 -8.18
C HIS A 696 19.54 37.33 -7.80
N MET A 697 19.81 36.13 -8.34
CA MET A 697 19.10 34.90 -7.98
C MET A 697 20.00 33.99 -7.12
N PRO A 698 19.92 34.07 -5.78
CA PRO A 698 20.69 33.20 -4.91
C PRO A 698 20.10 31.78 -4.91
N LEU A 699 20.55 30.94 -5.84
CA LEU A 699 20.06 29.57 -6.04
C LEU A 699 20.42 28.64 -4.87
N LEU A 700 21.46 29.00 -4.09
CA LEU A 700 22.07 28.18 -3.04
C LEU A 700 22.53 29.05 -1.84
N ARG A 701 21.62 29.66 -1.06
CA ARG A 701 22.04 30.22 0.25
C ARG A 701 22.51 29.07 1.17
N ARG A 702 23.65 29.25 1.87
CA ARG A 702 24.02 28.35 2.98
C ARG A 702 22.88 28.34 4.01
N PRO A 703 22.52 27.18 4.59
CA PRO A 703 21.71 27.20 5.81
C PRO A 703 22.53 27.94 6.88
N VAL A 704 21.88 28.85 7.60
CA VAL A 704 22.40 29.46 8.84
C VAL A 704 22.58 28.37 9.88
#